data_AF-A0A2N2LW06-F1
#
_entry.id   AF-A0A2N2LW06-F1
#
_cell.length_a   1.000
_cell.length_b   1.000
_cell.length_c   1.000
_cell.angle_alpha   90.00
_cell.angle_beta   90.00
_cell.angle_gamma   90.00
#
_symmetry.space_group_name_H-M   'P 1'
#
loop_
_entity.id
_entity.type
_entity.pdbx_description
1 polymer ?
#
loop_
_entity_poly.entity_id
_entity_poly.type
_entity_poly.pdbx_seq_one_letter_code
_entity_poly.pdbx_strand_id
1 'polypeptide(L)'
;MNMVNLTINGEKLAVAENSTVLEAAQQAGIHIPTMCSHKDLTPYGACRLCVVEVKRNGRTVVTTSCNTPVEEGMDVTTETEEVNATRKTMANLLYSRCPEVPAIQRMAASVGLLQPSFENANPKEDCILCGMCVRACDDIAQEHVLGFVGRGMDRKVTTAFDVRQEVCDTCNKCVTYCPTGAITHLEAPKIGLGFKKKAHTWKVARVIFQYTTLLVFLGLMAATLFNVLQPLTVNIFSRLNPLQALVAPLAGRDLITNYIPALLTVVLTIVFGRVWCGWFCPLGAVFELFGRKDRHFKWQNMRKLKYVILAVIVVMAAFGGLAFMWFEPITVFIRGLTAIFKPLIQYVQLDKKKDFIMPGFQWFAIAIPFVFALLVNIIEKRFWCRYLCPLGALVGLGSKFSWIKRFVNQDSCVKCGECATHCPMGAISPENDFKSDPAECIMCMDCAEPCPKLAITFPKGQLGGWGYEFDPGRREALGTIGASAVAVGLLSLDVGNVQAAKKSVLRPPGAYYNDFLSKCIRCDQCIEVCPTHYIQPAAFEAGWDSLYTPIVDPFVGYCTYDCTLCGQICPSHAIPLLTLEEKQNYSIGGVGWAQVNFDTCIRCMTCLDECPYKCFEEVEVEGHKGVFPRVRDDANCVGCGVCVDVCPKQEVKAVVVFPYGKVPEEKYKFTKYTKA
;
A
#
# COMPACT_ATOMS: atom_id res chain seq x y z
N MET A 1 -24.11 48.01 28.52
CA MET A 1 -25.13 47.29 27.73
C MET A 1 -26.31 47.07 28.65
N ASN A 2 -27.51 47.45 28.23
CA ASN A 2 -28.72 47.12 29.00
C ASN A 2 -28.94 45.61 28.94
N MET A 3 -29.28 45.04 30.10
CA MET A 3 -29.59 43.63 30.25
C MET A 3 -31.10 43.48 30.38
N VAL A 4 -31.65 42.46 29.72
CA VAL A 4 -33.07 42.11 29.73
C VAL A 4 -33.23 40.77 30.44
N ASN A 5 -34.17 40.71 31.39
CA ASN A 5 -34.50 39.48 32.11
C ASN A 5 -35.61 38.73 31.38
N LEU A 6 -35.38 37.44 31.15
CA LEU A 6 -36.36 36.53 30.56
C LEU A 6 -36.30 35.17 31.26
N THR A 7 -37.33 34.35 31.05
CA THR A 7 -37.40 32.97 31.52
C THR A 7 -37.46 32.04 30.32
N ILE A 8 -36.58 31.04 30.25
CA ILE A 8 -36.63 29.98 29.23
C ILE A 8 -36.72 28.63 29.95
N ASN A 9 -37.77 27.84 29.69
CA ASN A 9 -38.03 26.56 30.36
C ASN A 9 -38.00 26.63 31.90
N GLY A 10 -38.44 27.76 32.47
CA GLY A 10 -38.41 28.01 33.92
C GLY A 10 -37.07 28.55 34.44
N GLU A 11 -36.01 28.60 33.62
CA GLU A 11 -34.72 29.18 33.99
C GLU A 11 -34.69 30.69 33.75
N LYS A 12 -34.35 31.47 34.78
CA LYS A 12 -34.21 32.93 34.68
C LYS A 12 -32.85 33.29 34.09
N LEU A 13 -32.85 34.10 33.04
CA LEU A 13 -31.68 34.52 32.29
C LEU A 13 -31.66 36.03 32.18
N ALA A 14 -30.45 36.60 32.15
CA ALA A 14 -30.22 38.00 31.84
C ALA A 14 -29.27 38.07 30.64
N VAL A 15 -29.74 38.66 29.54
CA VAL A 15 -28.96 38.76 28.28
C VAL A 15 -29.00 40.19 27.74
N ALA A 16 -28.17 40.51 26.76
CA ALA A 16 -28.17 41.83 26.16
C ALA A 16 -29.51 42.13 25.45
N GLU A 17 -30.01 43.37 25.55
CA GLU A 17 -31.30 43.81 25.01
C GLU A 17 -31.50 43.54 23.50
N ASN A 18 -30.42 43.46 22.72
CA ASN A 18 -30.47 43.21 21.28
C ASN A 18 -30.32 41.73 20.90
N SER A 19 -30.24 40.82 21.87
CA SER A 19 -30.11 39.40 21.59
C SER A 19 -31.43 38.79 21.10
N THR A 20 -31.33 37.75 20.28
CA THR A 20 -32.49 36.95 19.90
C THR A 20 -32.80 35.89 20.96
N VAL A 21 -34.03 35.38 20.97
CA VAL A 21 -34.41 34.25 21.85
C VAL A 21 -33.50 33.03 21.62
N LEU A 22 -33.06 32.79 20.38
CA LEU A 22 -32.13 31.70 20.06
C LEU A 22 -30.76 31.92 20.69
N GLU A 23 -30.21 33.13 20.64
CA GLU A 23 -28.92 33.46 21.25
C GLU A 23 -28.99 33.35 22.78
N ALA A 24 -30.10 33.81 23.37
CA ALA A 24 -30.35 33.68 24.80
C ALA A 24 -30.40 32.20 25.24
N ALA A 25 -31.12 31.36 24.49
CA ALA A 25 -31.15 29.92 24.73
C ALA A 25 -29.76 29.27 24.59
N GLN A 26 -28.97 29.67 23.58
CA GLN A 26 -27.61 29.16 23.39
C GLN A 26 -26.66 29.54 24.53
N GLN A 27 -26.77 30.76 25.07
CA GLN A 27 -25.99 31.19 26.24
C GLN A 27 -26.33 30.37 27.50
N ALA A 28 -27.58 29.93 27.62
CA ALA A 28 -28.06 29.06 28.70
C ALA A 28 -27.77 27.57 28.48
N GLY A 29 -27.17 27.18 27.35
CA GLY A 29 -26.96 25.78 26.99
C GLY A 29 -28.24 25.03 26.58
N ILE A 30 -29.34 25.74 26.33
CA ILE A 30 -30.63 25.19 25.91
C ILE A 30 -30.60 24.99 24.38
N HIS A 31 -30.74 23.74 23.93
CA HIS A 31 -30.69 23.40 22.51
C HIS A 31 -32.02 23.70 21.81
N ILE A 32 -31.98 24.54 20.77
CA ILE A 32 -33.10 24.76 19.84
C ILE A 32 -32.63 24.38 18.42
N PRO A 33 -33.31 23.46 17.72
CA PRO A 33 -32.85 22.98 16.41
C PRO A 33 -32.97 24.07 15.33
N THR A 34 -31.91 24.24 14.55
CA THR A 34 -31.91 25.18 13.41
C THR A 34 -31.13 24.60 12.23
N MET A 35 -31.53 24.98 11.01
CA MET A 35 -30.79 24.64 9.77
C MET A 35 -30.46 25.87 8.93
N CYS A 36 -31.01 27.05 9.26
CA CYS A 36 -30.75 28.31 8.55
C CYS A 36 -30.16 29.40 9.44
N SER A 37 -29.82 29.11 10.71
CA SER A 37 -29.21 30.08 11.62
C SER A 37 -27.71 29.84 11.76
N HIS A 38 -26.92 30.91 11.76
CA HIS A 38 -25.48 30.88 12.04
C HIS A 38 -25.10 32.18 12.75
N LYS A 39 -24.24 32.12 13.76
CA LYS A 39 -23.83 33.29 14.58
C LYS A 39 -23.21 34.43 13.78
N ASP A 40 -22.54 34.11 12.67
CA ASP A 40 -21.86 35.08 11.82
C ASP A 40 -22.78 35.70 10.75
N LEU A 41 -24.05 35.26 10.65
CA LEU A 41 -24.97 35.68 9.59
C LEU A 41 -26.22 36.34 10.17
N THR A 42 -26.77 37.31 9.44
CA THR A 42 -28.04 37.96 9.81
C THR A 42 -29.21 36.96 9.91
N PRO A 43 -30.12 37.07 10.90
CA PRO A 43 -31.26 36.16 11.03
C PRO A 43 -32.19 36.12 9.80
N TYR A 44 -32.69 34.94 9.43
CA TYR A 44 -33.57 34.76 8.26
C TYR A 44 -34.91 34.06 8.52
N GLY A 45 -34.93 33.03 9.39
CA GLY A 45 -36.17 32.34 9.74
C GLY A 45 -36.75 31.39 8.68
N ALA A 46 -36.00 30.98 7.66
CA ALA A 46 -36.52 30.13 6.59
C ALA A 46 -36.83 28.67 6.98
N CYS A 47 -35.99 28.03 7.80
CA CYS A 47 -36.16 26.60 8.09
C CYS A 47 -37.32 26.29 9.04
N ARG A 48 -37.80 27.28 9.81
CA ARG A 48 -38.89 27.17 10.80
C ARG A 48 -38.74 26.05 11.87
N LEU A 49 -37.56 25.45 12.01
CA LEU A 49 -37.27 24.47 13.07
C LEU A 49 -37.12 25.12 14.45
N CYS A 50 -36.69 26.38 14.48
CA CYS A 50 -36.44 27.15 15.70
C CYS A 50 -37.72 27.70 16.36
N VAL A 51 -38.89 27.13 16.08
CA VAL A 51 -40.14 27.57 16.70
C VAL A 51 -40.12 27.30 18.20
N VAL A 52 -40.64 28.27 18.96
CA VAL A 52 -40.78 28.25 20.41
C VAL A 52 -42.10 28.90 20.79
N GLU A 53 -42.60 28.55 21.96
CA GLU A 53 -43.80 29.14 22.51
C GLU A 53 -43.42 30.30 23.42
N VAL A 54 -43.99 31.49 23.19
CA VAL A 54 -43.73 32.69 23.98
C VAL A 54 -45.04 33.19 24.58
N LYS A 55 -45.05 33.43 25.89
CA LYS A 55 -46.18 34.08 26.58
C LYS A 55 -45.95 35.58 26.65
N ARG A 56 -46.87 36.35 26.06
CA ARG A 56 -46.91 37.82 26.11
C ARG A 56 -48.26 38.28 26.63
N ASN A 57 -48.29 39.05 27.71
CA ASN A 57 -49.51 39.66 28.26
C ASN A 57 -50.69 38.65 28.41
N GLY A 58 -50.41 37.44 28.89
CA GLY A 58 -51.41 36.39 29.08
C GLY A 58 -51.85 35.64 27.81
N ARG A 59 -51.26 35.94 26.64
CA ARG A 59 -51.46 35.19 25.39
C ARG A 59 -50.23 34.38 25.03
N THR A 60 -50.47 33.15 24.60
CA THR A 60 -49.44 32.23 24.11
C THR A 60 -49.36 32.33 22.59
N VAL A 61 -48.15 32.53 22.05
CA VAL A 61 -47.90 32.60 20.60
C VAL A 61 -46.69 31.75 20.23
N VAL A 62 -46.82 30.93 19.19
CA VAL A 62 -45.68 30.21 18.60
C VAL A 62 -44.96 31.13 17.61
N THR A 63 -43.68 31.39 17.85
CA THR A 63 -42.83 32.23 17.01
C THR A 63 -41.47 31.59 16.77
N THR A 64 -40.68 32.12 15.83
CA THR A 64 -39.32 31.67 15.57
C THR A 64 -38.32 32.33 16.51
N SER A 65 -37.48 31.54 17.18
CA SER A 65 -36.50 32.08 18.14
C SER A 65 -35.34 32.82 17.48
N CYS A 66 -34.99 32.49 16.23
CA CYS A 66 -33.80 33.03 15.57
C CYS A 66 -33.87 34.51 15.20
N ASN A 67 -35.07 35.08 15.07
CA ASN A 67 -35.30 36.48 14.68
C ASN A 67 -36.30 37.20 15.59
N THR A 68 -36.72 36.56 16.69
CA THR A 68 -37.52 37.22 17.73
C THR A 68 -36.55 37.83 18.75
N PRO A 69 -36.55 39.17 18.93
CA PRO A 69 -35.74 39.81 19.96
C PRO A 69 -36.27 39.46 21.36
N VAL A 70 -35.38 39.46 22.35
CA VAL A 70 -35.78 39.30 23.76
C VAL A 70 -36.49 40.55 24.27
N GLU A 71 -37.45 40.37 25.18
CA GLU A 71 -38.20 41.47 25.83
C GLU A 71 -38.20 41.21 27.35
N GLU A 72 -38.29 42.29 28.15
CA GLU A 72 -38.30 42.19 29.61
C GLU A 72 -39.51 41.38 30.09
N GLY A 73 -39.26 40.39 30.95
CA GLY A 73 -40.29 39.51 31.49
C GLY A 73 -40.83 38.46 30.52
N MET A 74 -40.17 38.26 29.37
CA MET A 74 -40.57 37.24 28.40
C MET A 74 -40.46 35.83 29.01
N ASP A 75 -41.51 35.01 28.88
CA ASP A 75 -41.53 33.60 29.28
C ASP A 75 -41.61 32.70 28.03
N VAL A 76 -40.58 31.88 27.82
CA VAL A 76 -40.37 31.06 26.64
C VAL A 76 -40.35 29.58 27.03
N THR A 77 -41.16 28.78 26.35
CA THR A 77 -41.13 27.31 26.46
C THR A 77 -40.63 26.73 25.15
N THR A 78 -39.56 25.93 25.18
CA THR A 78 -38.95 25.37 23.96
C THR A 78 -39.54 24.04 23.54
N GLU A 79 -40.31 23.39 24.42
CA GLU A 79 -40.92 22.08 24.20
C GLU A 79 -42.37 22.08 24.67
N THR A 80 -43.30 22.21 23.73
CA THR A 80 -44.74 22.00 23.93
C THR A 80 -45.27 21.09 22.83
N GLU A 81 -46.47 20.54 23.01
CA GLU A 81 -47.09 19.66 22.00
C GLU A 81 -47.19 20.34 20.64
N GLU A 82 -47.61 21.62 20.61
CA GLU A 82 -47.73 22.42 19.39
C GLU A 82 -46.35 22.71 18.75
N VAL A 83 -45.34 23.07 19.55
CA VAL A 83 -43.97 23.29 19.08
C VAL A 83 -43.38 22.03 18.46
N ASN A 84 -43.54 20.88 19.13
CA ASN A 84 -43.01 19.60 18.65
C ASN A 84 -43.74 19.12 17.40
N ALA A 85 -45.07 19.26 17.33
CA ALA A 85 -45.85 18.95 16.13
C ALA A 85 -45.43 19.83 14.94
N THR A 86 -45.21 21.12 15.17
CA THR A 86 -44.76 22.06 14.14
C THR A 86 -43.35 21.72 13.65
N ARG A 87 -42.40 21.46 14.56
CA ARG A 87 -41.03 21.03 14.21
C ARG A 87 -41.03 19.77 13.38
N LYS A 88 -41.84 18.77 13.78
CA LYS A 88 -41.99 17.52 13.04
C LYS A 88 -42.52 17.77 11.63
N THR A 89 -43.52 18.64 11.48
CA THR A 89 -44.08 18.99 10.17
C THR A 89 -43.04 19.68 9.28
N MET A 90 -42.32 20.68 9.80
CA MET A 90 -41.28 21.39 9.05
C MET A 90 -40.10 20.48 8.69
N ALA A 91 -39.67 19.63 9.62
CA ALA A 91 -38.62 18.64 9.38
C ALA A 91 -39.03 17.64 8.30
N ASN A 92 -40.28 17.20 8.29
CA ASN A 92 -40.82 16.30 7.27
C ASN A 92 -40.79 16.94 5.87
N LEU A 93 -41.18 18.21 5.75
CA LEU A 93 -41.12 18.93 4.47
C LEU A 93 -39.68 19.10 3.98
N LEU A 94 -38.75 19.45 4.87
CA LEU A 94 -37.32 19.52 4.54
C LEU A 94 -36.76 18.15 4.13
N TYR A 95 -37.17 17.09 4.82
CA TYR A 95 -36.74 15.73 4.52
C TYR A 95 -37.29 15.22 3.19
N SER A 96 -38.57 15.47 2.91
CA SER A 96 -39.17 15.19 1.62
C SER A 96 -38.46 15.93 0.50
N ARG A 97 -38.08 17.20 0.69
CA ARG A 97 -37.33 17.94 -0.35
C ARG A 97 -35.95 17.32 -0.60
N CYS A 98 -35.19 16.98 0.44
CA CYS A 98 -33.80 16.54 0.32
C CYS A 98 -33.59 15.16 0.97
N PRO A 99 -34.17 14.08 0.42
CA PRO A 99 -34.22 12.78 1.07
C PRO A 99 -32.86 12.08 1.14
N GLU A 100 -31.96 12.35 0.19
CA GLU A 100 -30.64 11.73 0.11
C GLU A 100 -29.56 12.45 0.94
N VAL A 101 -29.87 13.60 1.54
CA VAL A 101 -28.88 14.43 2.26
C VAL A 101 -28.71 13.98 3.72
N PRO A 102 -27.52 13.50 4.15
CA PRO A 102 -27.32 12.98 5.51
C PRO A 102 -27.56 14.01 6.63
N ALA A 103 -27.25 15.29 6.39
CA ALA A 103 -27.52 16.36 7.35
C ALA A 103 -29.02 16.52 7.64
N ILE A 104 -29.86 16.34 6.62
CA ILE A 104 -31.31 16.43 6.72
C ILE A 104 -31.87 15.18 7.39
N GLN A 105 -31.38 14.00 7.03
CA GLN A 105 -31.75 12.75 7.69
C GLN A 105 -31.47 12.78 9.21
N ARG A 106 -30.32 13.31 9.63
CA ARG A 106 -30.01 13.48 11.06
C ARG A 106 -30.94 14.47 11.76
N MET A 107 -31.22 15.60 11.12
CA MET A 107 -32.17 16.59 11.65
C MET A 107 -33.58 15.98 11.78
N ALA A 108 -34.05 15.26 10.76
CA ALA A 108 -35.35 14.58 10.79
C ALA A 108 -35.39 13.49 11.88
N ALA A 109 -34.32 12.71 12.03
CA ALA A 109 -34.21 11.71 13.09
C ALA A 109 -34.27 12.34 14.49
N SER A 110 -33.71 13.55 14.68
CA SER A 110 -33.75 14.25 15.98
C SER A 110 -35.17 14.61 16.44
N VAL A 111 -36.14 14.66 15.52
CA VAL A 111 -37.57 14.90 15.80
C VAL A 111 -38.43 13.63 15.60
N GLY A 112 -37.80 12.46 15.52
CA GLY A 112 -38.48 11.16 15.41
C GLY A 112 -39.02 10.82 14.02
N LEU A 113 -38.45 11.38 12.94
CA LEU A 113 -38.79 11.02 11.56
C LEU A 113 -37.67 10.16 10.94
N LEU A 114 -38.02 8.92 10.60
CA LEU A 114 -37.09 7.97 9.96
C LEU A 114 -37.24 7.91 8.44
N GLN A 115 -38.39 8.33 7.91
CA GLN A 115 -38.67 8.36 6.47
C GLN A 115 -39.49 9.61 6.13
N PRO A 116 -39.33 10.18 4.92
CA PRO A 116 -40.14 11.29 4.46
C PRO A 116 -41.57 10.81 4.16
N SER A 117 -42.58 11.63 4.46
CA SER A 117 -43.99 11.28 4.14
C SER A 117 -44.38 11.56 2.69
N PHE A 118 -43.62 12.39 2.00
CA PHE A 118 -43.88 12.78 0.61
C PHE A 118 -42.68 12.44 -0.28
N GLU A 119 -42.95 11.92 -1.46
CA GLU A 119 -41.96 11.73 -2.51
C GLU A 119 -41.64 13.06 -3.19
N ASN A 120 -40.36 13.33 -3.47
CA ASN A 120 -39.95 14.45 -4.30
C ASN A 120 -39.78 13.99 -5.75
N ALA A 121 -40.32 14.77 -6.69
CA ALA A 121 -40.10 14.58 -8.12
C ALA A 121 -38.61 14.59 -8.50
N ASN A 122 -37.76 15.30 -7.74
CA ASN A 122 -36.31 15.24 -7.85
C ASN A 122 -35.66 14.76 -6.54
N PRO A 123 -35.46 13.44 -6.36
CA PRO A 123 -34.85 12.89 -5.14
C PRO A 123 -33.40 13.35 -4.88
N LYS A 124 -32.70 13.80 -5.93
CA LYS A 124 -31.30 14.29 -5.86
C LYS A 124 -31.19 15.75 -5.44
N GLU A 125 -32.31 16.43 -5.20
CA GLU A 125 -32.27 17.80 -4.74
C GLU A 125 -31.61 17.89 -3.36
N ASP A 126 -30.57 18.72 -3.26
CA ASP A 126 -29.74 18.84 -2.05
C ASP A 126 -29.83 20.24 -1.41
N CYS A 127 -30.49 21.20 -2.06
CA CYS A 127 -30.66 22.57 -1.56
C CYS A 127 -31.99 22.75 -0.82
N ILE A 128 -31.91 23.14 0.46
CA ILE A 128 -33.09 23.45 1.30
C ILE A 128 -33.51 24.93 1.29
N LEU A 129 -32.96 25.75 0.39
CA LEU A 129 -33.27 27.18 0.27
C LEU A 129 -33.12 27.98 1.59
N CYS A 130 -32.17 27.60 2.44
CA CYS A 130 -31.92 28.24 3.74
C CYS A 130 -31.35 29.67 3.66
N GLY A 131 -30.87 30.08 2.48
CA GLY A 131 -30.31 31.42 2.23
C GLY A 131 -29.01 31.73 2.97
N MET A 132 -28.36 30.75 3.59
CA MET A 132 -27.08 30.96 4.28
C MET A 132 -25.96 31.32 3.31
N CYS A 133 -25.94 30.72 2.11
CA CYS A 133 -24.96 31.06 1.09
C CYS A 133 -25.14 32.48 0.54
N VAL A 134 -26.39 32.92 0.36
CA VAL A 134 -26.74 34.29 -0.07
C VAL A 134 -26.26 35.29 0.99
N ARG A 135 -26.69 35.12 2.25
CA ARG A 135 -26.23 35.96 3.37
C ARG A 135 -24.73 35.91 3.59
N ALA A 136 -24.07 34.77 3.41
CA ALA A 136 -22.61 34.71 3.47
C ALA A 136 -21.96 35.50 2.33
N CYS A 137 -22.59 35.57 1.15
CA CYS A 137 -22.11 36.38 0.04
C CYS A 137 -22.30 37.88 0.30
N ASP A 138 -23.38 38.24 0.99
CA ASP A 138 -23.73 39.62 1.34
C ASP A 138 -22.93 40.08 2.56
N ASP A 139 -23.12 39.43 3.72
CA ASP A 139 -22.62 39.85 5.02
C ASP A 139 -21.09 39.60 5.16
N ILE A 140 -20.59 38.44 4.71
CA ILE A 140 -19.19 38.01 4.94
C ILE A 140 -18.29 38.29 3.75
N ALA A 141 -18.77 37.99 2.54
CA ALA A 141 -17.98 38.22 1.33
C ALA A 141 -18.07 39.67 0.84
N GLN A 142 -19.19 40.37 1.09
CA GLN A 142 -19.46 41.73 0.58
C GLN A 142 -19.38 41.80 -0.95
N GLU A 143 -19.75 40.71 -1.64
CA GLU A 143 -19.70 40.58 -3.10
C GLU A 143 -21.09 40.74 -3.74
N HIS A 144 -22.15 40.39 -3.01
CA HIS A 144 -23.55 40.51 -3.46
C HIS A 144 -23.86 39.80 -4.79
N VAL A 145 -23.23 38.65 -5.04
CA VAL A 145 -23.34 37.91 -6.31
C VAL A 145 -24.42 36.83 -6.27
N LEU A 146 -24.63 36.21 -5.11
CA LEU A 146 -25.62 35.13 -4.94
C LEU A 146 -26.98 35.69 -4.52
N GLY A 147 -28.05 35.16 -5.11
CA GLY A 147 -29.41 35.51 -4.75
C GLY A 147 -30.39 34.38 -4.99
N PHE A 148 -31.66 34.65 -4.73
CA PHE A 148 -32.76 33.76 -5.10
C PHE A 148 -33.42 34.25 -6.37
N VAL A 149 -33.65 33.34 -7.32
CA VAL A 149 -34.39 33.60 -8.57
C VAL A 149 -35.58 32.63 -8.62
N GLY A 150 -36.68 33.07 -9.22
CA GLY A 150 -37.93 32.32 -9.28
C GLY A 150 -38.80 32.49 -8.03
N ARG A 151 -39.95 31.80 -8.00
CA ARG A 151 -40.95 31.89 -6.92
C ARG A 151 -41.54 30.52 -6.64
N GLY A 152 -41.93 30.27 -5.39
CA GLY A 152 -42.57 29.01 -5.00
C GLY A 152 -41.65 27.82 -5.23
N MET A 153 -42.13 26.82 -5.97
CA MET A 153 -41.40 25.58 -6.27
C MET A 153 -40.22 25.79 -7.22
N ASP A 154 -40.29 26.80 -8.10
CA ASP A 154 -39.24 27.11 -9.07
C ASP A 154 -38.11 27.98 -8.49
N ARG A 155 -38.17 28.26 -7.17
CA ARG A 155 -37.18 29.11 -6.50
C ARG A 155 -35.85 28.37 -6.38
N LYS A 156 -34.78 28.95 -6.93
CA LYS A 156 -33.40 28.43 -6.87
C LYS A 156 -32.40 29.48 -6.40
N VAL A 157 -31.28 29.01 -5.87
CA VAL A 157 -30.11 29.88 -5.55
C VAL A 157 -29.23 29.94 -6.79
N THR A 158 -28.93 31.14 -7.26
CA THR A 158 -28.10 31.38 -8.45
C THR A 158 -27.57 32.82 -8.45
N THR A 159 -26.79 33.21 -9.47
CA THR A 159 -26.42 34.61 -9.73
C THR A 159 -27.47 35.34 -10.57
N ALA A 160 -27.42 36.68 -10.57
CA ALA A 160 -28.16 37.47 -11.55
C ALA A 160 -27.90 36.97 -12.99
N PHE A 161 -28.99 36.75 -13.74
CA PHE A 161 -29.01 36.26 -15.12
C PHE A 161 -28.38 34.87 -15.35
N ASP A 162 -28.04 34.10 -14.31
CA ASP A 162 -27.32 32.81 -14.41
C ASP A 162 -25.91 32.90 -15.06
N VAL A 163 -25.27 34.09 -15.14
CA VAL A 163 -24.00 34.28 -15.92
C VAL A 163 -22.76 34.73 -15.14
N ARG A 164 -22.81 35.06 -13.84
CA ARG A 164 -21.64 35.63 -13.09
C ARG A 164 -20.67 34.58 -12.52
N GLN A 165 -20.13 33.70 -13.36
CA GLN A 165 -19.22 32.63 -12.90
C GLN A 165 -17.85 33.15 -12.40
N GLU A 166 -17.25 34.13 -13.07
CA GLU A 166 -15.86 34.57 -12.81
C GLU A 166 -15.63 35.22 -11.44
N VAL A 167 -16.68 35.81 -10.84
CA VAL A 167 -16.56 36.48 -9.54
C VAL A 167 -16.80 35.50 -8.38
N CYS A 168 -17.66 34.50 -8.57
CA CYS A 168 -18.22 33.74 -7.45
C CYS A 168 -17.35 32.55 -6.99
N ASP A 169 -16.44 32.03 -7.82
CA ASP A 169 -15.64 30.83 -7.48
C ASP A 169 -14.31 31.13 -6.75
N THR A 170 -13.98 32.41 -6.57
CA THR A 170 -12.70 32.88 -6.01
C THR A 170 -12.66 32.79 -4.49
N CYS A 171 -13.65 33.36 -3.78
CA CYS A 171 -13.60 33.49 -2.32
C CYS A 171 -14.07 32.24 -1.56
N ASN A 172 -14.99 31.46 -2.13
CA ASN A 172 -15.58 30.23 -1.55
C ASN A 172 -16.14 30.37 -0.11
N LYS A 173 -16.36 31.59 0.41
CA LYS A 173 -16.83 31.84 1.78
C LYS A 173 -18.18 31.18 2.08
N CYS A 174 -19.09 31.15 1.11
CA CYS A 174 -20.41 30.53 1.24
C CYS A 174 -20.37 29.01 1.46
N VAL A 175 -19.26 28.34 1.06
CA VAL A 175 -19.09 26.89 1.19
C VAL A 175 -19.15 26.46 2.65
N THR A 176 -18.51 27.20 3.55
CA THR A 176 -18.47 26.90 4.99
C THR A 176 -19.85 26.98 5.66
N TYR A 177 -20.76 27.82 5.15
CA TYR A 177 -22.09 28.01 5.76
C TYR A 177 -23.18 27.08 5.21
N CYS A 178 -23.03 26.50 4.02
CA CYS A 178 -24.06 25.65 3.44
C CYS A 178 -24.28 24.35 4.26
N PRO A 179 -25.45 24.13 4.89
CA PRO A 179 -25.63 23.00 5.81
C PRO A 179 -25.72 21.64 5.11
N THR A 180 -26.05 21.63 3.81
CA THR A 180 -26.21 20.41 3.01
C THR A 180 -25.03 20.14 2.07
N GLY A 181 -24.19 21.14 1.79
CA GLY A 181 -23.11 21.05 0.80
C GLY A 181 -23.55 21.31 -0.66
N ALA A 182 -24.84 21.54 -0.89
CA ALA A 182 -25.45 21.80 -2.21
C ALA A 182 -24.80 22.93 -3.01
N ILE A 183 -24.20 23.90 -2.31
CA ILE A 183 -23.59 25.09 -2.91
C ILE A 183 -22.50 24.75 -3.94
N THR A 184 -21.83 23.60 -3.82
CA THR A 184 -20.79 23.18 -4.79
C THR A 184 -21.32 22.33 -5.95
N HIS A 185 -22.65 22.13 -6.01
CA HIS A 185 -23.36 21.38 -7.05
C HIS A 185 -24.30 22.28 -7.87
N LEU A 186 -24.35 23.59 -7.59
CA LEU A 186 -25.15 24.53 -8.38
C LEU A 186 -24.73 24.53 -9.86
N GLU A 187 -25.72 24.65 -10.75
CA GLU A 187 -25.49 24.72 -12.20
C GLU A 187 -24.73 26.00 -12.60
N ALA A 188 -25.15 27.13 -12.04
CA ALA A 188 -24.48 28.43 -12.12
C ALA A 188 -24.74 29.23 -10.82
N PRO A 189 -23.73 29.89 -10.23
CA PRO A 189 -22.31 29.81 -10.56
C PRO A 189 -21.69 28.50 -10.01
N LYS A 190 -20.63 28.01 -10.65
CA LYS A 190 -19.96 26.76 -10.25
C LYS A 190 -18.93 27.00 -9.13
N ILE A 191 -19.41 27.06 -7.90
CA ILE A 191 -18.59 27.36 -6.72
C ILE A 191 -17.68 26.18 -6.36
N GLY A 192 -16.46 26.47 -5.93
CA GLY A 192 -15.47 25.46 -5.54
C GLY A 192 -14.72 24.81 -6.69
N LEU A 193 -14.92 25.24 -7.94
CA LEU A 193 -14.22 24.72 -9.11
C LEU A 193 -12.70 24.83 -8.98
N GLY A 194 -12.17 25.99 -8.58
CA GLY A 194 -10.72 26.17 -8.41
C GLY A 194 -10.11 25.19 -7.40
N PHE A 195 -10.80 24.95 -6.29
CA PHE A 195 -10.38 23.97 -5.29
C PHE A 195 -10.45 22.53 -5.83
N LYS A 196 -11.59 22.15 -6.43
CA LYS A 196 -11.79 20.81 -7.02
C LYS A 196 -10.76 20.57 -8.12
N LYS A 197 -10.48 21.56 -8.97
CA LYS A 197 -9.44 21.54 -10.01
C LYS A 197 -8.06 21.33 -9.40
N LYS A 198 -7.69 22.05 -8.34
CA LYS A 198 -6.40 21.86 -7.65
C LYS A 198 -6.27 20.44 -7.07
N ALA A 199 -7.31 19.94 -6.41
CA ALA A 199 -7.34 18.57 -5.90
C ALA A 199 -7.20 17.53 -7.03
N HIS A 200 -7.92 17.76 -8.13
CA HIS A 200 -7.84 16.94 -9.34
C HIS A 200 -6.44 16.98 -9.96
N THR A 201 -5.79 18.14 -10.07
CA THR A 201 -4.42 18.27 -10.58
C THR A 201 -3.43 17.47 -9.75
N TRP A 202 -3.54 17.52 -8.41
CA TRP A 202 -2.67 16.71 -7.54
C TRP A 202 -2.91 15.22 -7.69
N LYS A 203 -4.18 14.80 -7.79
CA LYS A 203 -4.55 13.42 -8.09
C LYS A 203 -3.96 12.96 -9.42
N VAL A 204 -4.09 13.77 -10.48
CA VAL A 204 -3.52 13.48 -11.81
C VAL A 204 -2.00 13.43 -11.77
N ALA A 205 -1.33 14.38 -11.13
CA ALA A 205 0.13 14.39 -10.97
C ALA A 205 0.62 13.11 -10.28
N ARG A 206 -0.08 12.68 -9.24
CA ARG A 206 0.16 11.42 -8.54
C ARG A 206 -0.03 10.20 -9.44
N VAL A 207 -1.13 10.15 -10.22
CA VAL A 207 -1.39 9.07 -11.20
C VAL A 207 -0.24 8.98 -12.20
N ILE A 208 0.13 10.10 -12.81
CA ILE A 208 1.20 10.18 -13.81
C ILE A 208 2.50 9.67 -13.19
N PHE A 209 2.89 10.19 -12.03
CA PHE A 209 4.11 9.77 -11.34
C PHE A 209 4.15 8.27 -11.06
N GLN A 210 3.04 7.70 -10.59
CA GLN A 210 2.92 6.28 -10.28
C GLN A 210 3.08 5.40 -11.52
N TYR A 211 2.42 5.75 -12.63
CA TYR A 211 2.55 4.98 -13.86
C TYR A 211 3.89 5.21 -14.55
N THR A 212 4.47 6.40 -14.47
CA THR A 212 5.85 6.64 -14.91
C THR A 212 6.82 5.75 -14.13
N THR A 213 6.66 5.64 -12.81
CA THR A 213 7.50 4.77 -11.98
C THR A 213 7.32 3.29 -12.35
N LEU A 214 6.08 2.85 -12.63
CA LEU A 214 5.81 1.51 -13.14
C LEU A 214 6.48 1.26 -14.50
N LEU A 215 6.39 2.21 -15.44
CA LEU A 215 7.03 2.10 -16.75
C LEU A 215 8.55 2.06 -16.64
N VAL A 216 9.15 2.87 -15.75
CA VAL A 216 10.59 2.82 -15.45
C VAL A 216 10.95 1.47 -14.87
N PHE A 217 10.17 0.93 -13.92
CA PHE A 217 10.38 -0.41 -13.37
C PHE A 217 10.36 -1.47 -14.47
N LEU A 218 9.35 -1.47 -15.35
CA LEU A 218 9.23 -2.44 -16.43
C LEU A 218 10.35 -2.29 -17.46
N GLY A 219 10.78 -1.06 -17.76
CA GLY A 219 11.91 -0.79 -18.64
C GLY A 219 13.23 -1.32 -18.06
N LEU A 220 13.49 -1.09 -16.77
CA LEU A 220 14.66 -1.64 -16.08
C LEU A 220 14.61 -3.17 -15.98
N MET A 221 13.42 -3.74 -15.77
CA MET A 221 13.21 -5.19 -15.78
C MET A 221 13.52 -5.78 -17.15
N ALA A 222 12.97 -5.22 -18.22
CA ALA A 222 13.26 -5.65 -19.59
C ALA A 222 14.76 -5.52 -19.89
N ALA A 223 15.39 -4.39 -19.53
CA ALA A 223 16.81 -4.20 -19.74
C ALA A 223 17.68 -5.21 -18.97
N THR A 224 17.22 -5.64 -17.77
CA THR A 224 17.86 -6.69 -16.97
C THR A 224 17.72 -8.05 -17.67
N LEU A 225 16.53 -8.39 -18.20
CA LEU A 225 16.29 -9.65 -18.88
C LEU A 225 17.01 -9.76 -20.24
N PHE A 226 17.17 -8.66 -20.97
CA PHE A 226 17.90 -8.62 -22.25
C PHE A 226 19.39 -8.33 -22.10
N ASN A 227 19.90 -8.12 -20.88
CA ASN A 227 21.30 -7.78 -20.60
C ASN A 227 21.82 -6.51 -21.32
N VAL A 228 20.96 -5.50 -21.56
CA VAL A 228 21.31 -4.31 -22.38
C VAL A 228 21.88 -3.14 -21.56
N LEU A 229 21.49 -2.97 -20.29
CA LEU A 229 21.88 -1.82 -19.45
C LEU A 229 22.57 -2.24 -18.14
N GLN A 230 23.77 -2.80 -18.21
CA GLN A 230 24.63 -2.96 -17.03
C GLN A 230 25.41 -1.64 -16.81
N PRO A 231 25.30 -0.94 -15.66
CA PRO A 231 24.84 -1.40 -14.34
C PRO A 231 23.45 -0.89 -13.89
N LEU A 232 22.71 -0.11 -14.70
CA LEU A 232 21.40 0.44 -14.32
C LEU A 232 20.32 -0.65 -14.41
N THR A 233 20.14 -1.37 -13.31
CA THR A 233 19.32 -2.59 -13.25
C THR A 233 18.09 -2.43 -12.35
N VAL A 234 17.14 -3.36 -12.46
CA VAL A 234 15.89 -3.39 -11.66
C VAL A 234 16.13 -3.41 -10.13
N ASN A 235 17.36 -3.74 -9.71
CA ASN A 235 17.81 -3.77 -8.32
C ASN A 235 17.58 -2.44 -7.56
N ILE A 236 17.55 -1.28 -8.23
CA ILE A 236 17.34 0.02 -7.56
C ILE A 236 16.08 0.06 -6.68
N PHE A 237 15.00 -0.62 -7.08
CA PHE A 237 13.77 -0.69 -6.29
C PHE A 237 13.93 -1.54 -5.02
N SER A 238 14.77 -2.55 -5.06
CA SER A 238 15.19 -3.32 -3.88
C SER A 238 16.07 -2.46 -2.97
N ARG A 239 17.01 -1.65 -3.51
CA ARG A 239 17.86 -0.74 -2.71
C ARG A 239 17.08 0.37 -2.01
N LEU A 240 15.98 0.84 -2.62
CA LEU A 240 15.07 1.83 -2.03
C LEU A 240 14.12 1.23 -0.99
N ASN A 241 14.16 -0.08 -0.74
CA ASN A 241 13.21 -0.78 0.11
C ASN A 241 13.64 -0.79 1.58
N PRO A 242 12.98 -0.03 2.47
CA PRO A 242 13.35 0.04 3.88
C PRO A 242 13.13 -1.26 4.65
N LEU A 243 12.25 -2.16 4.18
CA LEU A 243 12.07 -3.47 4.82
C LEU A 243 13.31 -4.35 4.57
N GLN A 244 13.76 -4.44 3.32
CA GLN A 244 14.97 -5.20 2.99
C GLN A 244 16.21 -4.61 3.67
N ALA A 245 16.31 -3.27 3.70
CA ALA A 245 17.36 -2.53 4.38
C ALA A 245 17.40 -2.75 5.90
N LEU A 246 16.27 -3.10 6.52
CA LEU A 246 16.19 -3.42 7.93
C LEU A 246 16.57 -4.89 8.19
N VAL A 247 15.92 -5.82 7.48
CA VAL A 247 15.95 -7.25 7.83
C VAL A 247 17.19 -7.96 7.32
N ALA A 248 17.73 -7.60 6.17
CA ALA A 248 18.92 -8.26 5.63
C ALA A 248 20.18 -7.96 6.46
N PRO A 249 20.46 -6.70 6.87
CA PRO A 249 21.54 -6.42 7.83
C PRO A 249 21.33 -7.07 9.20
N LEU A 250 20.09 -7.06 9.70
CA LEU A 250 19.74 -7.66 10.99
C LEU A 250 20.01 -9.17 11.01
N ALA A 251 19.61 -9.88 9.95
CA ALA A 251 19.81 -11.32 9.83
C ALA A 251 21.25 -11.71 9.54
N GLY A 252 21.92 -10.99 8.64
CA GLY A 252 23.32 -11.22 8.30
C GLY A 252 24.32 -10.74 9.36
N ARG A 253 23.87 -9.94 10.35
CA ARG A 253 24.72 -9.24 11.33
C ARG A 253 25.84 -8.43 10.67
N ASP A 254 25.51 -7.81 9.55
CA ASP A 254 26.46 -7.17 8.64
C ASP A 254 25.86 -5.89 8.04
N LEU A 255 26.66 -4.83 7.89
CA LEU A 255 26.19 -3.56 7.36
C LEU A 255 26.23 -3.59 5.82
N ILE A 256 25.06 -3.72 5.21
CA ILE A 256 24.94 -3.76 3.75
C ILE A 256 24.75 -2.33 3.20
N THR A 257 25.83 -1.72 2.73
CA THR A 257 25.84 -0.34 2.21
C THR A 257 24.99 -0.13 0.96
N ASN A 258 24.70 -1.19 0.19
CA ASN A 258 23.79 -1.13 -0.96
C ASN A 258 22.37 -0.67 -0.61
N TYR A 259 21.97 -0.74 0.65
CA TYR A 259 20.66 -0.30 1.12
C TYR A 259 20.63 1.15 1.64
N ILE A 260 21.73 1.90 1.58
CA ILE A 260 21.74 3.35 1.92
C ILE A 260 20.62 4.12 1.19
N PRO A 261 20.31 3.87 -0.11
CA PRO A 261 19.21 4.54 -0.79
C PRO A 261 17.84 4.39 -0.10
N ALA A 262 17.60 3.34 0.69
CA ALA A 262 16.34 3.17 1.43
C ALA A 262 16.07 4.30 2.43
N LEU A 263 17.12 5.03 2.88
CA LEU A 263 16.96 6.23 3.70
C LEU A 263 16.12 7.30 3.00
N LEU A 264 16.20 7.41 1.67
CA LEU A 264 15.34 8.31 0.90
C LEU A 264 13.86 7.97 1.12
N THR A 265 13.50 6.68 1.05
CA THR A 265 12.12 6.22 1.31
C THR A 265 11.68 6.52 2.74
N VAL A 266 12.57 6.35 3.73
CA VAL A 266 12.29 6.70 5.13
C VAL A 266 12.04 8.19 5.29
N VAL A 267 12.90 9.05 4.72
CA VAL A 267 12.74 10.51 4.75
C VAL A 267 11.45 10.93 4.07
N LEU A 268 11.17 10.43 2.86
CA LEU A 268 9.91 10.70 2.17
C LEU A 268 8.70 10.27 3.00
N THR A 269 8.83 9.19 3.76
CA THR A 269 7.77 8.70 4.66
C THR A 269 7.52 9.64 5.83
N ILE A 270 8.58 10.15 6.45
CA ILE A 270 8.50 11.11 7.56
C ILE A 270 8.04 12.49 7.06
N VAL A 271 8.31 12.87 5.82
CA VAL A 271 7.87 14.16 5.29
C VAL A 271 6.42 14.08 4.81
N PHE A 272 6.10 13.12 3.95
CA PHE A 272 4.84 13.09 3.21
C PHE A 272 3.86 12.00 3.68
N GLY A 273 4.24 11.13 4.61
CA GLY A 273 3.42 9.99 5.03
C GLY A 273 3.66 8.78 4.15
N ARG A 274 2.67 7.89 4.00
CA ARG A 274 2.84 6.59 3.28
C ARG A 274 2.84 6.75 1.75
N VAL A 275 3.59 7.73 1.23
CA VAL A 275 3.68 8.10 -0.19
C VAL A 275 4.27 6.97 -1.05
N TRP A 276 5.23 6.19 -0.52
CA TRP A 276 5.81 5.05 -1.26
C TRP A 276 4.73 4.13 -1.85
N CYS A 277 3.72 3.76 -1.04
CA CYS A 277 2.66 2.85 -1.46
C CYS A 277 1.68 3.43 -2.50
N GLY A 278 1.58 4.76 -2.58
CA GLY A 278 0.69 5.46 -3.51
C GLY A 278 1.37 5.99 -4.78
N TRP A 279 2.68 6.25 -4.71
CA TRP A 279 3.41 6.97 -5.76
C TRP A 279 4.55 6.14 -6.38
N PHE A 280 5.25 5.32 -5.60
CA PHE A 280 6.49 4.65 -6.08
C PHE A 280 6.34 3.15 -6.27
N CYS A 281 5.48 2.49 -5.48
CA CYS A 281 5.36 1.04 -5.47
C CYS A 281 4.76 0.50 -6.78
N PRO A 282 5.50 -0.28 -7.59
CA PRO A 282 5.01 -0.80 -8.86
C PRO A 282 3.87 -1.81 -8.66
N LEU A 283 3.95 -2.66 -7.63
CA LEU A 283 2.85 -3.57 -7.27
C LEU A 283 1.58 -2.78 -6.88
N GLY A 284 1.74 -1.64 -6.21
CA GLY A 284 0.63 -0.74 -5.88
C GLY A 284 -0.01 -0.10 -7.10
N ALA A 285 0.77 0.20 -8.14
CA ALA A 285 0.27 0.67 -9.44
C ALA A 285 -0.55 -0.41 -10.15
N VAL A 286 -0.08 -1.65 -10.16
CA VAL A 286 -0.83 -2.79 -10.71
C VAL A 286 -2.16 -2.99 -9.97
N PHE A 287 -2.16 -2.94 -8.64
CA PHE A 287 -3.40 -3.01 -7.87
C PHE A 287 -4.35 -1.82 -8.06
N GLU A 288 -3.88 -0.72 -8.65
CA GLU A 288 -4.74 0.42 -8.96
C GLU A 288 -5.54 0.22 -10.25
N LEU A 289 -4.95 -0.49 -11.22
CA LEU A 289 -5.55 -0.85 -12.51
C LEU A 289 -6.69 -1.86 -12.35
N PHE A 290 -6.57 -2.79 -11.39
CA PHE A 290 -7.51 -3.88 -11.20
C PHE A 290 -8.21 -3.80 -9.82
N GLY A 291 -9.42 -4.35 -9.70
CA GLY A 291 -10.14 -4.48 -8.42
C GLY A 291 -11.43 -3.65 -8.33
N ARG A 292 -12.39 -4.17 -7.55
CA ARG A 292 -13.70 -3.54 -7.32
C ARG A 292 -13.60 -2.36 -6.36
N LYS A 293 -14.05 -1.18 -6.79
CA LYS A 293 -13.99 0.09 -6.02
C LYS A 293 -15.12 0.22 -5.00
N ASP A 294 -16.22 -0.48 -5.21
CA ASP A 294 -17.49 -0.41 -4.51
C ASP A 294 -17.57 -1.33 -3.28
N ARG A 295 -16.64 -2.29 -3.14
CA ARG A 295 -16.66 -3.29 -2.06
C ARG A 295 -15.60 -3.00 -1.01
N HIS A 296 -16.04 -2.68 0.21
CA HIS A 296 -15.20 -2.58 1.39
C HIS A 296 -15.62 -3.62 2.44
N PHE A 297 -14.72 -4.52 2.83
CA PHE A 297 -15.00 -5.44 3.92
C PHE A 297 -14.90 -4.70 5.25
N LYS A 298 -15.86 -4.94 6.16
CA LYS A 298 -15.81 -4.44 7.55
C LYS A 298 -14.82 -5.25 8.42
N TRP A 299 -13.68 -5.64 7.86
CA TRP A 299 -12.65 -6.43 8.55
C TRP A 299 -11.51 -5.53 9.05
N GLN A 300 -11.87 -4.47 9.77
CA GLN A 300 -10.92 -3.50 10.33
C GLN A 300 -9.83 -4.21 11.18
N ASN A 301 -10.21 -5.23 11.96
CA ASN A 301 -9.29 -6.01 12.79
C ASN A 301 -8.24 -6.79 11.99
N MET A 302 -8.54 -7.20 10.75
CA MET A 302 -7.59 -7.93 9.90
C MET A 302 -6.43 -7.05 9.43
N ARG A 303 -6.52 -5.72 9.56
CA ARG A 303 -5.40 -4.80 9.24
C ARG A 303 -4.19 -5.02 10.15
N LYS A 304 -4.39 -5.65 11.31
CA LYS A 304 -3.32 -6.01 12.23
C LYS A 304 -2.43 -7.13 11.68
N LEU A 305 -2.95 -7.95 10.76
CA LEU A 305 -2.23 -9.10 10.20
C LEU A 305 -0.91 -8.70 9.54
N LYS A 306 -0.85 -7.61 8.77
CA LYS A 306 0.42 -7.14 8.16
C LYS A 306 1.47 -6.72 9.20
N TYR A 307 1.04 -6.27 10.39
CA TYR A 307 1.95 -5.96 11.49
C TYR A 307 2.43 -7.23 12.18
N VAL A 308 1.59 -8.25 12.30
CA VAL A 308 1.99 -9.59 12.76
C VAL A 308 2.99 -10.20 11.78
N ILE A 309 2.73 -10.15 10.47
CA ILE A 309 3.66 -10.63 9.43
C ILE A 309 4.99 -9.88 9.52
N LEU A 310 4.96 -8.54 9.66
CA LEU A 310 6.17 -7.74 9.86
C LEU A 310 6.94 -8.17 11.12
N ALA A 311 6.25 -8.37 12.25
CA ALA A 311 6.87 -8.80 13.49
C ALA A 311 7.52 -10.18 13.36
N VAL A 312 6.84 -11.15 12.73
CA VAL A 312 7.39 -12.48 12.43
C VAL A 312 8.65 -12.37 11.57
N ILE A 313 8.62 -11.56 10.51
CA ILE A 313 9.80 -11.33 9.64
C ILE A 313 10.96 -10.74 10.45
N VAL A 314 10.72 -9.73 11.27
CA VAL A 314 11.78 -9.07 12.05
C VAL A 314 12.34 -10.00 13.13
N VAL A 315 11.49 -10.76 13.83
CA VAL A 315 11.93 -11.73 14.84
C VAL A 315 12.74 -12.84 14.18
N MET A 316 12.26 -13.40 13.07
CA MET A 316 13.04 -14.40 12.32
C MET A 316 14.37 -13.83 11.84
N ALA A 317 14.38 -12.59 11.34
CA ALA A 317 15.60 -11.92 10.93
C ALA A 317 16.57 -11.77 12.11
N ALA A 318 16.11 -11.42 13.32
CA ALA A 318 16.97 -11.37 14.50
C ALA A 318 17.65 -12.72 14.85
N PHE A 319 17.02 -13.84 14.48
CA PHE A 319 17.57 -15.19 14.59
C PHE A 319 18.29 -15.68 13.31
N GLY A 320 18.55 -14.80 12.35
CA GLY A 320 19.27 -15.13 11.11
C GLY A 320 18.42 -15.78 10.00
N GLY A 321 17.10 -15.76 10.13
CA GLY A 321 16.16 -16.34 9.16
C GLY A 321 15.46 -15.29 8.29
N LEU A 322 15.54 -15.42 6.97
CA LEU A 322 14.83 -14.55 6.02
C LEU A 322 13.71 -15.27 5.23
N ALA A 323 13.28 -16.45 5.69
CA ALA A 323 12.37 -17.32 4.95
C ALA A 323 11.07 -16.63 4.48
N PHE A 324 10.52 -15.67 5.24
CA PHE A 324 9.28 -14.96 4.91
C PHE A 324 9.43 -13.77 3.95
N MET A 325 10.62 -13.53 3.40
CA MET A 325 10.83 -12.43 2.45
C MET A 325 10.07 -12.56 1.12
N TRP A 326 9.52 -13.74 0.81
CA TRP A 326 8.55 -13.95 -0.27
C TRP A 326 7.22 -13.19 -0.11
N PHE A 327 6.91 -12.62 1.07
CA PHE A 327 5.79 -11.68 1.27
C PHE A 327 6.15 -10.21 0.95
N GLU A 328 7.40 -9.93 0.62
CA GLU A 328 7.85 -8.57 0.31
C GLU A 328 7.32 -8.13 -1.07
N PRO A 329 6.60 -7.00 -1.20
CA PRO A 329 5.89 -6.64 -2.42
C PRO A 329 6.76 -6.45 -3.68
N ILE A 330 7.99 -5.93 -3.56
CA ILE A 330 8.90 -5.79 -4.71
C ILE A 330 9.35 -7.17 -5.17
N THR A 331 9.73 -8.05 -4.25
CA THR A 331 10.09 -9.45 -4.51
C THR A 331 8.95 -10.23 -5.15
N VAL A 332 7.73 -10.12 -4.61
CA VAL A 332 6.52 -10.72 -5.20
C VAL A 332 6.34 -10.27 -6.65
N PHE A 333 6.50 -8.96 -6.90
CA PHE A 333 6.30 -8.41 -8.24
C PHE A 333 7.37 -8.86 -9.23
N ILE A 334 8.66 -8.77 -8.85
CA ILE A 334 9.79 -9.23 -9.66
C ILE A 334 9.55 -10.68 -10.09
N ARG A 335 9.29 -11.57 -9.13
CA ARG A 335 9.09 -13.00 -9.38
C ARG A 335 7.91 -13.32 -10.27
N GLY A 336 6.80 -12.60 -10.08
CA GLY A 336 5.65 -12.69 -10.97
C GLY A 336 6.01 -12.36 -12.41
N LEU A 337 6.83 -11.35 -12.64
CA LEU A 337 7.34 -11.01 -13.98
C LEU A 337 8.38 -12.02 -14.48
N THR A 338 9.33 -12.44 -13.64
CA THR A 338 10.36 -13.44 -14.00
C THR A 338 9.73 -14.73 -14.52
N ALA A 339 8.71 -15.22 -13.82
CA ALA A 339 8.02 -16.46 -14.16
C ALA A 339 7.36 -16.40 -15.54
N ILE A 340 6.85 -15.24 -15.93
CA ILE A 340 6.09 -15.03 -17.16
C ILE A 340 7.03 -14.68 -18.32
N PHE A 341 7.91 -13.69 -18.13
CA PHE A 341 8.66 -13.08 -19.22
C PHE A 341 9.95 -13.83 -19.55
N LYS A 342 10.63 -14.45 -18.58
CA LYS A 342 11.91 -15.12 -18.87
C LYS A 342 11.75 -16.29 -19.86
N PRO A 343 10.76 -17.20 -19.71
CA PRO A 343 10.55 -18.27 -20.69
C PRO A 343 10.16 -17.74 -22.07
N LEU A 344 9.39 -16.65 -22.11
CA LEU A 344 8.98 -16.00 -23.36
C LEU A 344 10.18 -15.40 -24.10
N ILE A 345 11.07 -14.72 -23.39
CA ILE A 345 12.29 -14.14 -23.97
C ILE A 345 13.20 -15.25 -24.50
N GLN A 346 13.38 -16.32 -23.72
CA GLN A 346 14.16 -17.49 -24.14
C GLN A 346 13.58 -18.10 -25.43
N TYR A 347 12.26 -18.29 -25.49
CA TYR A 347 11.60 -18.79 -26.70
C TYR A 347 11.84 -17.90 -27.94
N VAL A 348 11.89 -16.57 -27.77
CA VAL A 348 12.13 -15.62 -28.86
C VAL A 348 13.60 -15.59 -29.28
N GLN A 349 14.53 -15.77 -28.34
CA GLN A 349 15.98 -15.74 -28.60
C GLN A 349 16.53 -17.03 -29.23
N LEU A 350 15.78 -18.14 -29.20
CA LEU A 350 16.22 -19.40 -29.78
C LEU A 350 16.13 -19.38 -31.30
N ASP A 351 17.26 -19.68 -31.97
CA ASP A 351 17.35 -19.82 -33.43
C ASP A 351 16.40 -20.90 -33.96
N LYS A 352 16.27 -21.99 -33.21
CA LYS A 352 15.39 -23.13 -33.50
C LYS A 352 14.38 -23.29 -32.37
N LYS A 353 13.16 -22.85 -32.60
CA LYS A 353 12.04 -22.94 -31.64
C LYS A 353 11.77 -24.35 -31.11
N LYS A 354 12.10 -25.39 -31.89
CA LYS A 354 11.96 -26.80 -31.48
C LYS A 354 12.88 -27.21 -30.33
N ASP A 355 13.93 -26.42 -30.07
CA ASP A 355 14.90 -26.66 -29.01
C ASP A 355 14.46 -25.96 -27.70
N PHE A 356 13.30 -25.27 -27.71
CA PHE A 356 12.72 -24.69 -26.50
C PHE A 356 12.11 -25.76 -25.60
N ILE A 357 12.66 -25.88 -24.40
CA ILE A 357 12.11 -26.73 -23.35
C ILE A 357 11.28 -25.85 -22.41
N MET A 358 9.98 -26.14 -22.35
CA MET A 358 9.08 -25.39 -21.47
C MET A 358 9.47 -25.65 -20.01
N PRO A 359 9.64 -24.59 -19.18
CA PRO A 359 9.98 -24.77 -17.79
C PRO A 359 8.96 -25.64 -17.05
N GLY A 360 9.44 -26.51 -16.17
CA GLY A 360 8.57 -27.38 -15.38
C GLY A 360 7.69 -26.62 -14.39
N PHE A 361 6.72 -27.32 -13.78
CA PHE A 361 5.80 -26.76 -12.78
C PHE A 361 6.50 -25.98 -11.65
N GLN A 362 7.69 -26.45 -11.22
CA GLN A 362 8.49 -25.81 -10.18
C GLN A 362 8.88 -24.37 -10.53
N TRP A 363 9.09 -24.05 -11.81
CA TRP A 363 9.37 -22.68 -12.25
C TRP A 363 8.15 -21.77 -12.05
N PHE A 364 6.97 -22.19 -12.50
CA PHE A 364 5.76 -21.38 -12.37
C PHE A 364 5.28 -21.24 -10.92
N ALA A 365 5.69 -22.16 -10.03
CA ALA A 365 5.44 -22.03 -8.60
C ALA A 365 6.02 -20.73 -8.01
N ILE A 366 7.00 -20.09 -8.66
CA ILE A 366 7.53 -18.80 -8.17
C ILE A 366 6.52 -17.65 -8.32
N ALA A 367 5.55 -17.76 -9.24
CA ALA A 367 4.52 -16.75 -9.47
C ALA A 367 3.33 -16.84 -8.51
N ILE A 368 3.22 -17.91 -7.72
CA ILE A 368 2.07 -18.15 -6.82
C ILE A 368 1.77 -16.94 -5.93
N PRO A 369 2.74 -16.30 -5.24
CA PRO A 369 2.46 -15.14 -4.39
C PRO A 369 1.90 -13.95 -5.19
N PHE A 370 2.39 -13.73 -6.41
CA PHE A 370 1.93 -12.64 -7.26
C PHE A 370 0.50 -12.89 -7.77
N VAL A 371 0.23 -14.10 -8.27
CA VAL A 371 -1.11 -14.51 -8.70
C VAL A 371 -2.10 -14.43 -7.55
N PHE A 372 -1.74 -14.93 -6.37
CA PHE A 372 -2.55 -14.80 -5.17
C PHE A 372 -2.84 -13.34 -4.84
N ALA A 373 -1.83 -12.47 -4.88
CA ALA A 373 -1.99 -11.04 -4.59
C ALA A 373 -2.94 -10.34 -5.60
N LEU A 374 -2.90 -10.73 -6.88
CA LEU A 374 -3.84 -10.25 -7.90
C LEU A 374 -5.28 -10.76 -7.65
N LEU A 375 -5.44 -12.05 -7.34
CA LEU A 375 -6.75 -12.66 -7.09
C LEU A 375 -7.46 -12.00 -5.90
N VAL A 376 -6.76 -11.79 -4.79
CA VAL A 376 -7.36 -11.11 -3.62
C VAL A 376 -7.64 -9.63 -3.89
N ASN A 377 -6.89 -8.98 -4.79
CA ASN A 377 -7.14 -7.60 -5.19
C ASN A 377 -8.42 -7.45 -6.05
N ILE A 378 -8.88 -8.51 -6.72
CA ILE A 378 -10.19 -8.53 -7.42
C ILE A 378 -11.34 -8.42 -6.40
N ILE A 379 -11.18 -9.06 -5.23
CA ILE A 379 -12.19 -9.11 -4.17
C ILE A 379 -12.40 -7.73 -3.52
N GLU A 380 -11.30 -7.07 -3.15
CA GLU A 380 -11.28 -5.73 -2.56
C GLU A 380 -10.06 -4.96 -3.05
N LYS A 381 -10.27 -3.73 -3.52
CA LYS A 381 -9.17 -2.92 -4.07
C LYS A 381 -8.07 -2.70 -3.02
N ARG A 382 -6.82 -2.98 -3.42
CA ARG A 382 -5.60 -2.91 -2.60
C ARG A 382 -5.61 -3.87 -1.39
N PHE A 383 -6.30 -5.01 -1.46
CA PHE A 383 -6.37 -6.01 -0.38
C PHE A 383 -4.99 -6.34 0.23
N TRP A 384 -4.01 -6.68 -0.61
CA TRP A 384 -2.65 -7.01 -0.17
C TRP A 384 -2.00 -5.87 0.64
N CYS A 385 -2.13 -4.63 0.17
CA CYS A 385 -1.57 -3.45 0.84
C CYS A 385 -2.23 -3.14 2.19
N ARG A 386 -3.50 -3.52 2.35
CA ARG A 386 -4.29 -3.30 3.58
C ARG A 386 -3.99 -4.35 4.65
N TYR A 387 -3.85 -5.62 4.27
CA TYR A 387 -3.86 -6.72 5.24
C TYR A 387 -2.58 -7.56 5.28
N LEU A 388 -1.79 -7.62 4.20
CA LEU A 388 -0.69 -8.61 4.08
C LEU A 388 0.70 -7.99 3.89
N CYS A 389 0.80 -6.77 3.38
CA CYS A 389 2.06 -6.17 2.96
C CYS A 389 2.95 -5.74 4.15
N PRO A 390 4.08 -6.44 4.43
CA PRO A 390 4.96 -6.11 5.56
C PRO A 390 5.71 -4.78 5.35
N LEU A 391 6.09 -4.46 4.11
CA LEU A 391 6.68 -3.16 3.77
C LEU A 391 5.68 -2.03 4.05
N GLY A 392 4.41 -2.25 3.70
CA GLY A 392 3.34 -1.31 3.98
C GLY A 392 3.10 -1.10 5.48
N ALA A 393 3.25 -2.15 6.29
CA ALA A 393 3.19 -2.06 7.75
C ALA A 393 4.37 -1.23 8.29
N LEU A 394 5.60 -1.50 7.84
CA LEU A 394 6.80 -0.79 8.29
C LEU A 394 6.73 0.71 7.96
N VAL A 395 6.43 1.05 6.70
CA VAL A 395 6.25 2.44 6.27
C VAL A 395 5.06 3.09 6.98
N GLY A 396 4.00 2.33 7.27
CA GLY A 396 2.85 2.79 8.04
C GLY A 396 3.19 3.16 9.49
N LEU A 397 4.17 2.52 10.13
CA LEU A 397 4.67 2.95 11.45
C LEU A 397 5.39 4.30 11.35
N GLY A 398 6.22 4.48 10.31
CA GLY A 398 6.91 5.74 10.06
C GLY A 398 5.98 6.90 9.70
N SER A 399 4.92 6.64 8.92
CA SER A 399 3.99 7.67 8.47
C SER A 399 3.14 8.27 9.59
N LYS A 400 3.10 7.65 10.77
CA LYS A 400 2.51 8.27 11.98
C LYS A 400 3.22 9.58 12.34
N PHE A 401 4.51 9.66 12.10
CA PHE A 401 5.32 10.84 12.39
C PHE A 401 5.35 11.83 11.23
N SER A 402 4.50 11.65 10.20
CA SER A 402 4.64 12.43 8.98
C SER A 402 4.41 13.92 9.18
N TRP A 403 5.15 14.77 8.46
CA TRP A 403 4.97 16.21 8.54
C TRP A 403 3.71 16.67 7.82
N ILE A 404 3.43 16.13 6.63
CA ILE A 404 2.21 16.45 5.86
C ILE A 404 1.19 15.33 6.08
N LYS A 405 -0.04 15.71 6.41
CA LYS A 405 -1.15 14.78 6.70
C LYS A 405 -2.45 15.29 6.11
N ARG A 406 -3.38 14.37 5.85
CA ARG A 406 -4.77 14.72 5.54
C ARG A 406 -5.42 15.31 6.80
N PHE A 407 -6.02 16.48 6.65
CA PHE A 407 -6.77 17.17 7.70
C PHE A 407 -8.22 17.41 7.25
N VAL A 408 -9.15 17.32 8.19
CA VAL A 408 -10.57 17.62 7.97
C VAL A 408 -10.98 18.72 8.93
N ASN A 409 -11.40 19.87 8.39
CA ASN A 409 -11.99 20.94 9.18
C ASN A 409 -13.37 20.48 9.68
N GLN A 410 -13.50 20.30 10.99
CA GLN A 410 -14.73 19.77 11.60
C GLN A 410 -15.87 20.80 11.61
N ASP A 411 -15.55 22.08 11.70
CA ASP A 411 -16.55 23.15 11.64
C ASP A 411 -17.23 23.20 10.25
N SER A 412 -16.49 22.80 9.21
CA SER A 412 -17.01 22.72 7.83
C SER A 412 -17.58 21.36 7.46
N CYS A 413 -17.31 20.29 8.20
CA CYS A 413 -17.64 18.93 7.80
C CYS A 413 -19.11 18.58 8.05
N VAL A 414 -19.88 18.32 6.99
CA VAL A 414 -21.28 17.86 7.10
C VAL A 414 -21.41 16.35 7.31
N LYS A 415 -20.31 15.62 7.55
CA LYS A 415 -20.32 14.19 7.88
C LYS A 415 -21.13 13.35 6.86
N CYS A 416 -20.94 13.61 5.57
CA CYS A 416 -21.70 12.98 4.47
C CYS A 416 -21.22 11.57 4.09
N GLY A 417 -20.01 11.16 4.49
CA GLY A 417 -19.46 9.84 4.14
C GLY A 417 -18.68 9.77 2.83
N GLU A 418 -18.83 10.75 1.94
CA GLU A 418 -18.31 10.69 0.57
C GLU A 418 -16.80 10.40 0.48
N CYS A 419 -16.02 11.05 1.35
CA CYS A 419 -14.58 10.88 1.42
C CYS A 419 -14.16 9.46 1.84
N ALA A 420 -14.94 8.80 2.70
CA ALA A 420 -14.68 7.44 3.16
C ALA A 420 -14.99 6.42 2.07
N THR A 421 -16.10 6.60 1.35
CA THR A 421 -16.48 5.78 0.19
C THR A 421 -15.44 5.81 -0.91
N HIS A 422 -14.86 6.99 -1.17
CA HIS A 422 -13.83 7.16 -2.19
C HIS A 422 -12.41 6.77 -1.73
N CYS A 423 -12.22 6.27 -0.49
CA CYS A 423 -10.90 5.95 0.03
C CYS A 423 -10.45 4.53 -0.39
N PRO A 424 -9.47 4.37 -1.30
CA PRO A 424 -9.05 3.05 -1.79
C PRO A 424 -8.33 2.18 -0.75
N MET A 425 -7.98 2.75 0.40
CA MET A 425 -7.39 2.04 1.54
C MET A 425 -8.37 1.85 2.70
N GLY A 426 -9.55 2.48 2.64
CA GLY A 426 -10.45 2.57 3.80
C GLY A 426 -9.78 3.21 5.02
N ALA A 427 -8.86 4.17 4.81
CA ALA A 427 -8.09 4.80 5.88
C ALA A 427 -8.91 5.81 6.71
N ILE A 428 -10.10 6.18 6.25
CA ILE A 428 -10.96 7.19 6.86
C ILE A 428 -12.00 6.50 7.75
N SER A 429 -12.10 6.93 9.01
CA SER A 429 -13.06 6.38 9.98
C SER A 429 -14.29 7.30 10.12
N PRO A 430 -15.49 6.86 9.69
CA PRO A 430 -16.73 7.62 9.91
C PRO A 430 -17.07 7.83 11.39
N GLU A 431 -16.70 6.88 12.26
CA GLU A 431 -16.97 6.92 13.70
C GLU A 431 -16.10 7.97 14.42
N ASN A 432 -14.89 8.23 13.89
CA ASN A 432 -13.93 9.18 14.46
C ASN A 432 -13.89 10.49 13.66
N ASP A 433 -15.04 11.12 13.44
CA ASP A 433 -15.15 12.42 12.78
C ASP A 433 -14.47 12.49 11.40
N PHE A 434 -14.47 11.38 10.65
CA PHE A 434 -13.84 11.28 9.33
C PHE A 434 -12.34 11.59 9.33
N LYS A 435 -11.67 11.47 10.48
CA LYS A 435 -10.21 11.48 10.58
C LYS A 435 -9.66 10.26 9.83
N SER A 436 -8.52 10.45 9.18
CA SER A 436 -7.80 9.36 8.50
C SER A 436 -6.68 8.85 9.37
N ASP A 437 -6.49 7.53 9.41
CA ASP A 437 -5.30 6.91 9.98
C ASP A 437 -4.08 7.17 9.06
N PRO A 438 -3.05 7.92 9.49
CA PRO A 438 -1.83 8.13 8.73
C PRO A 438 -1.06 6.84 8.40
N ALA A 439 -1.21 5.77 9.19
CA ALA A 439 -0.58 4.48 8.92
C ALA A 439 -1.21 3.77 7.69
N GLU A 440 -2.46 4.09 7.37
CA GLU A 440 -3.18 3.54 6.22
C GLU A 440 -3.30 4.53 5.05
N CYS A 441 -3.28 5.84 5.31
CA CYS A 441 -3.43 6.86 4.28
C CYS A 441 -2.20 6.91 3.36
N ILE A 442 -2.36 6.45 2.11
CA ILE A 442 -1.30 6.44 1.08
C ILE A 442 -1.14 7.78 0.34
N MET A 443 -1.82 8.84 0.78
CA MET A 443 -1.76 10.17 0.15
C MET A 443 -2.05 10.11 -1.36
N CYS A 444 -3.22 9.55 -1.71
CA CYS A 444 -3.72 9.44 -3.09
C CYS A 444 -4.58 10.64 -3.53
N MET A 445 -5.05 11.45 -2.57
CA MET A 445 -5.91 12.63 -2.76
C MET A 445 -7.32 12.36 -3.31
N ASP A 446 -7.69 11.09 -3.55
CA ASP A 446 -9.01 10.70 -4.09
C ASP A 446 -10.19 11.21 -3.26
N CYS A 447 -9.99 11.42 -1.95
CA CYS A 447 -11.04 11.85 -1.03
C CYS A 447 -11.34 13.36 -1.04
N ALA A 448 -10.44 14.20 -1.57
CA ALA A 448 -10.55 15.66 -1.48
C ALA A 448 -11.44 16.26 -2.59
N GLU A 449 -11.36 15.71 -3.80
CA GLU A 449 -12.15 16.11 -4.97
C GLU A 449 -13.67 15.99 -4.76
N PRO A 450 -14.22 14.89 -4.21
CA PRO A 450 -15.67 14.74 -4.03
C PRO A 450 -16.21 15.43 -2.77
N CYS A 451 -15.40 16.19 -2.01
CA CYS A 451 -15.88 16.84 -0.78
C CYS A 451 -16.79 18.04 -1.08
N PRO A 452 -18.08 18.01 -0.72
CA PRO A 452 -19.02 19.09 -1.05
C PRO A 452 -18.82 20.37 -0.22
N LYS A 453 -18.03 20.28 0.85
CA LYS A 453 -17.69 21.40 1.76
C LYS A 453 -16.24 21.85 1.65
N LEU A 454 -15.47 21.24 0.75
CA LEU A 454 -14.03 21.50 0.58
C LEU A 454 -13.23 21.43 1.91
N ALA A 455 -13.72 20.63 2.86
CA ALA A 455 -13.23 20.59 4.23
C ALA A 455 -11.90 19.82 4.37
N ILE A 456 -11.44 19.17 3.30
CA ILE A 456 -10.28 18.27 3.30
C ILE A 456 -9.07 19.00 2.74
N THR A 457 -8.03 19.16 3.56
CA THR A 457 -6.77 19.79 3.15
C THR A 457 -5.58 18.91 3.52
N PHE A 458 -4.39 19.30 3.03
CA PHE A 458 -3.13 18.61 3.32
C PHE A 458 -2.09 19.62 3.86
N PRO A 459 -2.34 20.22 5.03
CA PRO A 459 -1.47 21.24 5.58
C PRO A 459 -0.16 20.65 6.09
N LYS A 460 0.84 21.53 6.27
CA LYS A 460 2.04 21.22 7.06
C LYS A 460 1.61 21.06 8.52
N GLY A 461 1.90 19.91 9.11
CA GLY A 461 1.62 19.61 10.52
C GLY A 461 2.80 19.92 11.45
N GLN A 462 2.69 19.50 12.71
CA GLN A 462 3.82 19.39 13.63
C GLN A 462 4.32 17.95 13.64
N LEU A 463 5.65 17.77 13.67
CA LEU A 463 6.26 16.46 13.90
C LEU A 463 5.80 15.94 15.28
N GLY A 464 5.29 14.71 15.34
CA GLY A 464 4.98 14.06 16.62
C GLY A 464 3.65 14.41 17.30
N GLY A 465 2.71 15.09 16.64
CA GLY A 465 1.36 15.33 17.21
C GLY A 465 0.40 14.17 16.96
N TRP A 466 0.16 13.33 17.97
CA TRP A 466 -0.96 12.37 18.00
C TRP A 466 -1.87 12.66 19.18
N GLY A 467 -3.14 12.94 18.89
CA GLY A 467 -4.26 12.94 19.85
C GLY A 467 -5.10 11.66 19.76
N TYR A 468 -4.44 10.53 19.49
CA TYR A 468 -5.03 9.20 19.51
C TYR A 468 -4.05 8.31 20.29
N GLU A 469 -4.52 7.60 21.31
CA GLU A 469 -3.74 6.55 21.97
C GLU A 469 -3.43 5.45 20.95
N PHE A 470 -2.19 5.39 20.49
CA PHE A 470 -1.66 4.16 19.93
C PHE A 470 -1.22 3.28 21.08
N ASP A 471 -2.17 2.65 21.75
CA ASP A 471 -1.90 1.51 22.62
C ASP A 471 -2.18 0.24 21.80
N PRO A 472 -1.15 -0.46 21.26
CA PRO A 472 -1.32 -1.86 20.92
C PRO A 472 -1.57 -2.58 22.24
N GLY A 473 -2.81 -2.52 22.74
CA GLY A 473 -3.16 -2.78 24.13
C GLY A 473 -2.41 -4.00 24.63
N ARG A 474 -1.45 -3.80 25.54
CA ARG A 474 -0.41 -4.73 26.04
C ARG A 474 -0.56 -6.23 25.71
N ARG A 475 -1.75 -6.80 25.85
CA ARG A 475 -2.13 -8.16 25.42
C ARG A 475 -1.87 -8.46 23.95
N GLU A 476 -2.05 -7.49 23.05
CA GLU A 476 -1.87 -7.63 21.61
C GLU A 476 -0.40 -7.55 21.20
N ALA A 477 0.38 -6.69 21.86
CA ALA A 477 1.84 -6.71 21.74
C ALA A 477 2.41 -8.04 22.24
N LEU A 478 2.00 -8.49 23.44
CA LEU A 478 2.40 -9.80 23.98
C LEU A 478 1.89 -10.96 23.13
N GLY A 479 0.68 -10.87 22.58
CA GLY A 479 0.11 -11.87 21.67
C GLY A 479 0.89 -11.93 20.35
N THR A 480 1.33 -10.79 19.81
CA THR A 480 2.17 -10.73 18.61
C THR A 480 3.57 -11.31 18.87
N ILE A 481 4.18 -10.96 20.00
CA ILE A 481 5.47 -11.52 20.44
C ILE A 481 5.34 -13.03 20.66
N GLY A 482 4.29 -13.47 21.36
CA GLY A 482 4.01 -14.88 21.63
C GLY A 482 3.76 -15.68 20.36
N ALA A 483 2.92 -15.19 19.44
CA ALA A 483 2.68 -15.82 18.15
C ALA A 483 3.95 -15.87 17.28
N SER A 484 4.76 -14.81 17.31
CA SER A 484 6.05 -14.79 16.59
C SER A 484 7.04 -15.80 17.20
N ALA A 485 7.13 -15.87 18.52
CA ALA A 485 7.99 -16.83 19.22
C ALA A 485 7.55 -18.28 18.98
N VAL A 486 6.24 -18.56 18.98
CA VAL A 486 5.69 -19.88 18.64
C VAL A 486 5.95 -20.22 17.18
N ALA A 487 5.74 -19.28 16.25
CA ALA A 487 6.02 -19.50 14.84
C ALA A 487 7.51 -19.80 14.60
N VAL A 488 8.42 -18.99 15.17
CA VAL A 488 9.88 -19.23 15.08
C VAL A 488 10.26 -20.55 15.74
N GLY A 489 9.68 -20.86 16.90
CA GLY A 489 9.90 -22.12 17.62
C GLY A 489 9.46 -23.34 16.81
N LEU A 490 8.24 -23.34 16.28
CA LEU A 490 7.70 -24.41 15.42
C LEU A 490 8.55 -24.62 14.16
N LEU A 491 8.98 -23.52 13.55
CA LEU A 491 9.85 -23.55 12.37
C LEU A 491 11.27 -24.07 12.70
N SER A 492 11.68 -23.97 13.97
CA SER A 492 12.95 -24.49 14.48
C SER A 492 12.85 -25.94 14.98
N LEU A 493 11.68 -26.60 14.96
CA LEU A 493 11.54 -27.98 15.46
C LEU A 493 12.20 -29.05 14.56
N ASP A 494 12.76 -28.66 13.41
CA ASP A 494 13.40 -29.59 12.46
C ASP A 494 14.85 -29.21 12.12
N VAL A 495 15.61 -28.69 13.09
CA VAL A 495 16.99 -28.17 12.88
C VAL A 495 17.91 -29.22 12.25
N GLY A 496 17.78 -30.50 12.63
CA GLY A 496 18.64 -31.59 12.15
C GLY A 496 18.45 -31.91 10.67
N ASN A 497 17.21 -32.09 10.21
CA ASN A 497 16.93 -32.38 8.80
C ASN A 497 17.15 -31.16 7.91
N VAL A 498 16.86 -29.96 8.41
CA VAL A 498 17.10 -28.69 7.73
C VAL A 498 18.61 -28.43 7.54
N GLN A 499 19.46 -28.74 8.52
CA GLN A 499 20.92 -28.64 8.36
C GLN A 499 21.48 -29.65 7.36
N ALA A 500 20.91 -30.86 7.30
CA ALA A 500 21.30 -31.87 6.32
C ALA A 500 20.88 -31.46 4.88
N ALA A 501 19.65 -30.98 4.70
CA ALA A 501 19.13 -30.51 3.41
C ALA A 501 19.82 -29.23 2.89
N LYS A 502 20.27 -28.37 3.79
CA LYS A 502 21.12 -27.23 3.45
C LYS A 502 22.42 -27.70 2.79
N LYS A 503 23.12 -28.64 3.41
CA LYS A 503 24.44 -29.10 2.92
C LYS A 503 24.38 -29.95 1.64
N SER A 504 23.19 -30.31 1.13
CA SER A 504 23.03 -31.16 -0.06
C SER A 504 22.83 -30.41 -1.38
N VAL A 505 22.73 -29.08 -1.37
CA VAL A 505 22.50 -28.30 -2.60
C VAL A 505 23.69 -27.44 -3.00
N LEU A 506 23.91 -27.33 -4.31
CA LEU A 506 24.90 -26.44 -4.91
C LEU A 506 24.38 -24.99 -4.91
N ARG A 507 25.23 -24.02 -4.58
CA ARG A 507 24.89 -22.59 -4.49
C ARG A 507 25.72 -21.75 -5.48
N PRO A 508 25.27 -20.55 -5.86
CA PRO A 508 26.06 -19.68 -6.75
C PRO A 508 27.48 -19.41 -6.24
N PRO A 509 28.44 -19.08 -7.12
CA PRO A 509 29.81 -18.75 -6.72
C PRO A 509 29.89 -17.69 -5.61
N GLY A 510 30.69 -17.96 -4.58
CA GLY A 510 30.87 -17.07 -3.43
C GLY A 510 29.75 -17.13 -2.37
N ALA A 511 28.66 -17.87 -2.59
CA ALA A 511 27.52 -17.96 -1.67
C ALA A 511 27.68 -19.05 -0.59
N TYR A 512 28.87 -19.18 0.02
CA TYR A 512 29.24 -20.30 0.91
C TYR A 512 28.69 -20.22 2.36
N TYR A 513 28.58 -21.39 3.02
CA TYR A 513 27.59 -21.76 4.07
C TYR A 513 27.69 -21.10 5.48
N ASN A 514 26.52 -21.09 6.15
CA ASN A 514 26.05 -20.43 7.38
C ASN A 514 25.42 -19.03 7.16
N ASP A 515 26.01 -18.16 6.33
CA ASP A 515 25.52 -16.78 6.21
C ASP A 515 24.66 -16.51 4.95
N PHE A 516 24.65 -17.41 3.97
CA PHE A 516 23.88 -17.18 2.74
C PHE A 516 22.37 -17.00 3.00
N LEU A 517 21.77 -17.90 3.77
CA LEU A 517 20.33 -17.87 4.06
C LEU A 517 19.91 -16.71 4.97
N SER A 518 20.86 -16.17 5.74
CA SER A 518 20.67 -15.00 6.58
C SER A 518 20.86 -13.69 5.83
N LYS A 519 21.47 -13.70 4.63
CA LYS A 519 21.59 -12.52 3.74
C LYS A 519 20.66 -12.55 2.54
N CYS A 520 20.24 -13.73 2.05
CA CYS A 520 19.44 -13.85 0.83
C CYS A 520 18.00 -13.37 1.04
N ILE A 521 17.60 -12.33 0.31
CA ILE A 521 16.24 -11.78 0.35
C ILE A 521 15.24 -12.48 -0.60
N ARG A 522 15.67 -13.52 -1.34
CA ARG A 522 14.81 -14.30 -2.28
C ARG A 522 14.15 -13.46 -3.38
N CYS A 523 14.88 -12.47 -3.92
CA CYS A 523 14.37 -11.54 -4.93
C CYS A 523 14.44 -12.05 -6.37
N ASP A 524 15.02 -13.24 -6.62
CA ASP A 524 15.24 -13.88 -7.94
C ASP A 524 16.03 -13.07 -8.98
N GLN A 525 16.53 -11.87 -8.66
CA GLN A 525 17.31 -11.06 -9.61
C GLN A 525 18.57 -11.75 -10.14
N CYS A 526 19.23 -12.56 -9.31
CA CYS A 526 20.38 -13.38 -9.74
C CYS A 526 20.00 -14.51 -10.71
N ILE A 527 18.78 -15.04 -10.59
CA ILE A 527 18.22 -16.01 -11.54
C ILE A 527 17.92 -15.27 -12.84
N GLU A 528 17.34 -14.07 -12.78
CA GLU A 528 17.00 -13.27 -13.97
C GLU A 528 18.20 -13.02 -14.88
N VAL A 529 19.32 -12.56 -14.32
CA VAL A 529 20.52 -12.20 -15.09
C VAL A 529 21.38 -13.40 -15.50
N CYS A 530 21.07 -14.62 -15.05
CA CYS A 530 21.86 -15.80 -15.39
C CYS A 530 21.64 -16.19 -16.87
N PRO A 531 22.66 -16.03 -17.75
CA PRO A 531 22.49 -16.18 -19.20
C PRO A 531 22.35 -17.64 -19.63
N THR A 532 22.96 -18.55 -18.88
CA THR A 532 22.97 -20.00 -19.14
C THR A 532 21.91 -20.76 -18.36
N HIS A 533 21.07 -20.07 -17.58
CA HIS A 533 20.06 -20.70 -16.72
C HIS A 533 20.65 -21.68 -15.69
N TYR A 534 21.94 -21.58 -15.38
CA TYR A 534 22.60 -22.40 -14.37
C TYR A 534 22.02 -22.20 -12.96
N ILE A 535 21.54 -20.98 -12.66
CA ILE A 535 20.90 -20.66 -11.37
C ILE A 535 19.40 -20.89 -11.48
N GLN A 536 18.87 -21.71 -10.57
CA GLN A 536 17.46 -22.08 -10.47
C GLN A 536 16.90 -21.74 -9.08
N PRO A 537 15.59 -21.46 -8.95
CA PRO A 537 14.96 -21.29 -7.65
C PRO A 537 14.82 -22.65 -6.96
N ALA A 538 15.28 -22.76 -5.71
CA ALA A 538 15.06 -23.96 -4.92
C ALA A 538 13.58 -24.16 -4.58
N ALA A 539 13.11 -25.40 -4.67
CA ALA A 539 11.83 -25.82 -4.12
C ALA A 539 12.02 -26.37 -2.69
N PHE A 540 11.80 -27.67 -2.48
CA PHE A 540 11.86 -28.31 -1.16
C PHE A 540 13.14 -29.12 -0.92
N GLU A 541 13.95 -29.33 -1.96
CA GLU A 541 15.20 -30.11 -1.93
C GLU A 541 16.27 -29.51 -1.01
N ALA A 542 16.23 -28.19 -0.77
CA ALA A 542 17.16 -27.47 0.10
C ALA A 542 16.60 -27.22 1.52
N GLY A 543 15.45 -27.80 1.85
CA GLY A 543 14.67 -27.50 3.06
C GLY A 543 13.69 -26.35 2.86
N TRP A 544 12.66 -26.28 3.72
CA TRP A 544 11.57 -25.30 3.61
C TRP A 544 12.06 -23.84 3.75
N ASP A 545 13.12 -23.60 4.53
CA ASP A 545 13.67 -22.27 4.75
C ASP A 545 14.54 -21.79 3.57
N SER A 546 14.97 -22.72 2.72
CA SER A 546 15.63 -22.45 1.44
C SER A 546 14.65 -22.24 0.28
N LEU A 547 13.33 -22.31 0.52
CA LEU A 547 12.34 -22.12 -0.55
C LEU A 547 12.58 -20.78 -1.28
N TYR A 548 12.64 -20.86 -2.61
CA TYR A 548 12.90 -19.73 -3.52
C TYR A 548 14.26 -19.04 -3.34
N THR A 549 15.23 -19.73 -2.77
CA THR A 549 16.62 -19.26 -2.77
C THR A 549 17.34 -19.79 -4.02
N PRO A 550 18.32 -19.07 -4.57
CA PRO A 550 19.05 -19.53 -5.75
C PRO A 550 19.92 -20.75 -5.41
N ILE A 551 19.75 -21.81 -6.17
CA ILE A 551 20.62 -22.99 -6.24
C ILE A 551 21.18 -23.10 -7.65
N VAL A 552 22.22 -23.89 -7.83
CA VAL A 552 22.74 -24.17 -9.18
C VAL A 552 22.43 -25.59 -9.60
N ASP A 553 21.98 -25.74 -10.84
CA ASP A 553 21.68 -27.04 -11.44
C ASP A 553 22.52 -27.25 -12.71
N PRO A 554 23.59 -28.07 -12.62
CA PRO A 554 24.45 -28.42 -13.75
C PRO A 554 23.76 -29.17 -14.90
N PHE A 555 22.56 -29.69 -14.70
CA PHE A 555 21.79 -30.39 -15.74
C PHE A 555 20.87 -29.46 -16.54
N VAL A 556 20.67 -28.23 -16.06
CA VAL A 556 19.87 -27.21 -16.76
C VAL A 556 20.75 -26.19 -17.48
N GLY A 557 22.00 -26.03 -17.03
CA GLY A 557 23.00 -25.19 -17.69
C GLY A 557 24.34 -25.22 -16.97
N TYR A 558 25.20 -24.23 -17.24
CA TYR A 558 26.56 -24.15 -16.68
C TYR A 558 26.98 -22.71 -16.35
N CYS A 559 27.91 -22.53 -15.42
CA CYS A 559 28.50 -21.22 -15.13
C CYS A 559 29.61 -20.89 -16.14
N THR A 560 29.46 -19.82 -16.90
CA THR A 560 30.51 -19.34 -17.82
C THR A 560 31.72 -18.82 -17.06
N TYR A 561 32.93 -19.00 -17.60
CA TYR A 561 34.18 -18.56 -16.97
C TYR A 561 34.18 -17.04 -16.75
N ASP A 562 33.84 -16.27 -17.80
CA ASP A 562 33.95 -14.80 -17.85
C ASP A 562 32.67 -14.03 -17.47
N CYS A 563 32.01 -14.38 -16.35
CA CYS A 563 30.74 -13.73 -15.96
C CYS A 563 30.58 -13.52 -14.45
N THR A 564 30.28 -12.30 -14.01
CA THR A 564 30.03 -11.98 -12.58
C THR A 564 28.66 -11.32 -12.33
N LEU A 565 27.73 -11.43 -13.29
CA LEU A 565 26.42 -10.74 -13.25
C LEU A 565 25.59 -11.02 -11.99
N CYS A 566 25.59 -12.26 -11.49
CA CYS A 566 24.80 -12.66 -10.33
C CYS A 566 25.22 -11.95 -9.02
N GLY A 567 26.51 -11.63 -8.87
CA GLY A 567 27.04 -10.84 -7.75
C GLY A 567 26.75 -9.34 -7.94
N GLN A 568 26.89 -8.84 -9.17
CA GLN A 568 26.60 -7.45 -9.51
C GLN A 568 25.14 -7.06 -9.25
N ILE A 569 24.22 -7.97 -9.53
CA ILE A 569 22.78 -7.75 -9.34
C ILE A 569 22.30 -8.06 -7.91
N CYS A 570 23.15 -8.53 -6.99
CA CYS A 570 22.67 -8.93 -5.66
C CYS A 570 22.52 -7.71 -4.73
N PRO A 571 21.29 -7.29 -4.33
CA PRO A 571 21.13 -6.10 -3.49
C PRO A 571 21.67 -6.32 -2.08
N SER A 572 21.53 -7.52 -1.54
CA SER A 572 21.92 -7.86 -0.17
C SER A 572 23.34 -8.39 -0.03
N HIS A 573 24.10 -8.50 -1.12
CA HIS A 573 25.40 -9.17 -1.17
C HIS A 573 25.40 -10.60 -0.60
N ALA A 574 24.25 -11.29 -0.66
CA ALA A 574 24.19 -12.72 -0.38
C ALA A 574 25.03 -13.52 -1.39
N ILE A 575 25.08 -13.05 -2.63
CA ILE A 575 26.11 -13.39 -3.60
C ILE A 575 27.10 -12.22 -3.60
N PRO A 576 28.37 -12.44 -3.25
CA PRO A 576 29.35 -11.35 -3.18
C PRO A 576 29.64 -10.78 -4.57
N LEU A 577 30.03 -9.51 -4.59
CA LEU A 577 30.53 -8.85 -5.79
C LEU A 577 31.98 -9.29 -6.03
N LEU A 578 32.16 -10.28 -6.89
CA LEU A 578 33.49 -10.76 -7.32
C LEU A 578 33.92 -10.04 -8.61
N THR A 579 35.19 -9.66 -8.70
CA THR A 579 35.84 -9.31 -9.96
C THR A 579 36.02 -10.56 -10.84
N LEU A 580 36.29 -10.38 -12.14
CA LEU A 580 36.54 -11.51 -13.04
C LEU A 580 37.77 -12.29 -12.61
N GLU A 581 38.86 -11.60 -12.29
CA GLU A 581 40.09 -12.20 -11.80
C GLU A 581 39.84 -12.97 -10.50
N GLU A 582 39.13 -12.35 -9.53
CA GLU A 582 38.75 -13.06 -8.32
C GLU A 582 37.91 -14.28 -8.64
N LYS A 583 36.92 -14.23 -9.53
CA LYS A 583 36.10 -15.41 -9.88
C LYS A 583 36.93 -16.53 -10.52
N GLN A 584 37.83 -16.18 -11.44
CA GLN A 584 38.65 -17.12 -12.21
C GLN A 584 39.74 -17.77 -11.34
N ASN A 585 40.35 -16.98 -10.46
CA ASN A 585 41.41 -17.41 -9.56
C ASN A 585 40.89 -17.86 -8.19
N TYR A 586 39.63 -17.59 -7.86
CA TYR A 586 39.00 -18.03 -6.61
C TYR A 586 39.02 -19.56 -6.59
N SER A 587 39.98 -20.10 -5.84
CA SER A 587 40.01 -21.46 -5.32
C SER A 587 39.19 -21.60 -4.02
N ILE A 588 38.49 -20.56 -3.59
CA ILE A 588 37.84 -20.52 -2.28
C ILE A 588 36.51 -21.29 -2.33
N GLY A 589 36.62 -22.59 -1.99
CA GLY A 589 35.52 -23.52 -1.76
C GLY A 589 34.77 -23.86 -3.04
N GLY A 590 35.20 -24.87 -3.79
CA GLY A 590 34.61 -25.18 -5.10
C GLY A 590 33.09 -25.34 -5.02
N VAL A 591 32.26 -24.52 -5.67
CA VAL A 591 30.77 -24.57 -5.62
C VAL A 591 30.24 -26.01 -5.69
N GLY A 592 30.89 -26.82 -6.51
CA GLY A 592 30.87 -28.26 -6.39
C GLY A 592 32.15 -28.89 -6.96
N TRP A 593 32.17 -30.21 -6.99
CA TRP A 593 33.24 -31.03 -7.53
C TRP A 593 32.65 -31.98 -8.56
N ALA A 594 33.21 -32.01 -9.77
CA ALA A 594 32.77 -32.94 -10.80
C ALA A 594 33.39 -34.32 -10.56
N GLN A 595 32.59 -35.38 -10.75
CA GLN A 595 33.03 -36.76 -10.69
C GLN A 595 32.51 -37.51 -11.93
N VAL A 596 33.34 -38.36 -12.49
CA VAL A 596 33.02 -39.16 -13.69
C VAL A 596 32.60 -40.55 -13.26
N ASN A 597 31.47 -41.02 -13.75
CA ASN A 597 31.04 -42.40 -13.58
C ASN A 597 31.60 -43.26 -14.73
N PHE A 598 32.65 -44.03 -14.46
CA PHE A 598 33.35 -44.83 -15.45
C PHE A 598 32.50 -45.96 -16.06
N ASP A 599 31.42 -46.41 -15.41
CA ASP A 599 30.51 -47.44 -15.96
C ASP A 599 29.65 -46.89 -17.11
N THR A 600 29.36 -45.60 -17.07
CA THR A 600 28.48 -44.92 -18.05
C THR A 600 29.25 -44.03 -19.03
N CYS A 601 30.50 -43.69 -18.73
CA CYS A 601 31.35 -42.85 -19.55
C CYS A 601 31.73 -43.55 -20.86
N ILE A 602 31.53 -42.87 -21.99
CA ILE A 602 31.89 -43.37 -23.32
C ILE A 602 33.31 -43.00 -23.77
N ARG A 603 34.08 -42.29 -22.92
CA ARG A 603 35.48 -41.88 -23.16
C ARG A 603 35.65 -40.92 -24.37
N CYS A 604 34.73 -39.98 -24.54
CA CYS A 604 34.83 -38.99 -25.63
C CYS A 604 35.83 -37.85 -25.36
N MET A 605 36.37 -37.74 -24.14
CA MET A 605 37.32 -36.72 -23.67
C MET A 605 36.88 -35.25 -23.76
N THR A 606 35.68 -34.95 -24.29
CA THR A 606 35.15 -33.59 -24.41
C THR A 606 35.14 -32.82 -23.08
N CYS A 607 34.85 -33.49 -21.96
CA CYS A 607 34.90 -32.87 -20.63
C CYS A 607 36.31 -32.43 -20.20
N LEU A 608 37.35 -33.07 -20.71
CA LEU A 608 38.75 -32.70 -20.51
C LEU A 608 39.12 -31.52 -21.42
N ASP A 609 38.74 -31.59 -22.69
CA ASP A 609 39.07 -30.57 -23.71
C ASP A 609 38.40 -29.22 -23.44
N GLU A 610 37.12 -29.25 -23.04
CA GLU A 610 36.28 -28.05 -22.85
C GLU A 610 36.36 -27.50 -21.42
N CYS A 611 37.17 -28.08 -20.52
CA CYS A 611 37.24 -27.60 -19.13
C CYS A 611 38.02 -26.29 -19.03
N PRO A 612 37.38 -25.14 -18.72
CA PRO A 612 38.10 -23.85 -18.67
C PRO A 612 39.12 -23.79 -17.54
N TYR A 613 38.90 -24.55 -16.47
CA TYR A 613 39.79 -24.64 -15.30
C TYR A 613 40.84 -25.76 -15.42
N LYS A 614 40.86 -26.50 -16.54
CA LYS A 614 41.80 -27.61 -16.80
C LYS A 614 41.89 -28.63 -15.64
N CYS A 615 40.73 -29.02 -15.10
CA CYS A 615 40.64 -29.86 -13.91
C CYS A 615 40.85 -31.35 -14.17
N PHE A 616 40.78 -31.81 -15.43
CA PHE A 616 40.81 -33.23 -15.76
C PHE A 616 42.24 -33.72 -16.06
N GLU A 617 42.45 -35.02 -15.85
CA GLU A 617 43.59 -35.81 -16.32
C GLU A 617 43.11 -37.13 -16.94
N GLU A 618 44.00 -37.77 -17.68
CA GLU A 618 43.78 -39.08 -18.28
C GLU A 618 44.22 -40.20 -17.33
N VAL A 619 43.35 -41.19 -17.11
CA VAL A 619 43.62 -42.34 -16.24
C VAL A 619 43.22 -43.66 -16.89
N GLU A 620 43.92 -44.73 -16.54
CA GLU A 620 43.49 -46.12 -16.80
C GLU A 620 42.79 -46.67 -15.56
N VAL A 621 41.60 -47.22 -15.72
CA VAL A 621 40.75 -47.68 -14.61
C VAL A 621 40.76 -49.21 -14.55
N GLU A 622 41.06 -49.77 -13.37
CA GLU A 622 41.05 -51.23 -13.17
C GLU A 622 39.66 -51.81 -13.46
N GLY A 623 39.58 -52.77 -14.37
CA GLY A 623 38.33 -53.43 -14.77
C GLY A 623 37.66 -52.82 -16.01
N HIS A 624 38.12 -51.67 -16.50
CA HIS A 624 37.58 -51.00 -17.68
C HIS A 624 38.67 -50.85 -18.74
N LYS A 625 38.39 -51.27 -19.99
CA LYS A 625 39.38 -51.13 -21.08
C LYS A 625 39.46 -49.68 -21.55
N GLY A 626 40.67 -49.14 -21.72
CA GLY A 626 40.93 -47.83 -22.32
C GLY A 626 41.15 -46.70 -21.30
N VAL A 627 41.39 -45.50 -21.84
CA VAL A 627 41.68 -44.29 -21.05
C VAL A 627 40.38 -43.53 -20.75
N PHE A 628 40.26 -43.00 -19.54
CA PHE A 628 39.11 -42.23 -19.07
C PHE A 628 39.53 -40.84 -18.56
N PRO A 629 38.65 -39.83 -18.65
CA PRO A 629 38.88 -38.56 -18.00
C PRO A 629 38.53 -38.65 -16.52
N ARG A 630 39.38 -38.12 -15.65
CA ARG A 630 39.16 -38.01 -14.20
C ARG A 630 39.53 -36.61 -13.73
N VAL A 631 38.80 -36.06 -12.77
CA VAL A 631 39.19 -34.78 -12.13
C VAL A 631 40.40 -35.02 -11.22
N ARG A 632 41.47 -34.23 -11.38
CA ARG A 632 42.68 -34.37 -10.54
C ARG A 632 42.36 -34.02 -9.09
N ASP A 633 43.00 -34.71 -8.16
CA ASP A 633 42.83 -34.46 -6.72
C ASP A 633 43.31 -33.07 -6.30
N ASP A 634 44.31 -32.53 -7.01
CA ASP A 634 44.88 -31.19 -6.81
C ASP A 634 44.19 -30.09 -7.66
N ALA A 635 43.14 -30.45 -8.41
CA ALA A 635 42.45 -29.50 -9.26
C ALA A 635 41.60 -28.52 -8.43
N ASN A 636 41.61 -27.25 -8.85
CA ASN A 636 40.65 -26.25 -8.37
C ASN A 636 39.30 -26.40 -9.10
N CYS A 637 38.67 -27.57 -9.00
CA CYS A 637 37.34 -27.77 -9.57
C CYS A 637 36.32 -26.90 -8.84
N VAL A 638 35.69 -25.98 -9.56
CA VAL A 638 34.64 -25.10 -9.02
C VAL A 638 33.23 -25.62 -9.29
N GLY A 639 33.07 -26.77 -9.94
CA GLY A 639 31.76 -27.36 -10.19
C GLY A 639 30.89 -26.55 -11.17
N CYS A 640 31.51 -25.80 -12.09
CA CYS A 640 30.81 -24.91 -13.04
C CYS A 640 29.79 -25.60 -13.96
N GLY A 641 29.80 -26.93 -14.06
CA GLY A 641 28.83 -27.68 -14.86
C GLY A 641 29.15 -27.80 -16.36
N VAL A 642 30.20 -27.13 -16.88
CA VAL A 642 30.59 -27.22 -18.31
C VAL A 642 30.81 -28.68 -18.74
N CYS A 643 31.48 -29.47 -17.91
CA CYS A 643 31.70 -30.91 -18.15
C CYS A 643 30.41 -31.75 -18.21
N VAL A 644 29.34 -31.31 -17.56
CA VAL A 644 28.00 -31.95 -17.63
C VAL A 644 27.29 -31.51 -18.90
N ASP A 645 27.34 -30.22 -19.23
CA ASP A 645 26.72 -29.63 -20.41
C ASP A 645 27.26 -30.23 -21.73
N VAL A 646 28.58 -30.38 -21.85
CA VAL A 646 29.20 -30.96 -23.05
C VAL A 646 29.14 -32.50 -23.10
N CYS A 647 28.62 -33.15 -22.06
CA CYS A 647 28.60 -34.61 -21.98
C CYS A 647 27.49 -35.18 -22.89
N PRO A 648 27.81 -36.07 -23.86
CA PRO A 648 26.80 -36.72 -24.70
C PRO A 648 25.93 -37.75 -23.96
N LYS A 649 26.19 -37.98 -22.66
CA LYS A 649 25.53 -38.97 -21.79
C LYS A 649 24.92 -38.34 -20.53
N GLN A 650 24.27 -37.19 -20.70
CA GLN A 650 23.55 -36.50 -19.60
C GLN A 650 22.41 -37.34 -19.00
N GLU A 651 21.65 -38.08 -19.82
CA GLU A 651 20.51 -38.89 -19.36
C GLU A 651 20.89 -39.95 -18.32
N VAL A 652 22.07 -40.55 -18.49
CA VAL A 652 22.63 -41.56 -17.58
C VAL A 652 23.61 -40.96 -16.57
N LYS A 653 23.74 -39.62 -16.54
CA LYS A 653 24.57 -38.86 -15.59
C LYS A 653 26.02 -39.34 -15.54
N ALA A 654 26.67 -39.44 -16.71
CA ALA A 654 28.06 -39.89 -16.79
C ALA A 654 29.07 -38.95 -16.10
N VAL A 655 28.72 -37.67 -15.99
CA VAL A 655 29.44 -36.70 -15.16
C VAL A 655 28.43 -36.07 -14.20
N VAL A 656 28.77 -36.03 -12.91
CA VAL A 656 27.93 -35.46 -11.86
C VAL A 656 28.73 -34.44 -11.06
N VAL A 657 28.11 -33.31 -10.72
CA VAL A 657 28.72 -32.33 -9.82
C VAL A 657 28.10 -32.47 -8.44
N PHE A 658 28.94 -32.68 -7.43
CA PHE A 658 28.55 -32.78 -6.03
C PHE A 658 28.92 -31.53 -5.26
N PRO A 659 28.18 -31.15 -4.19
CA PRO A 659 28.65 -30.12 -3.28
C PRO A 659 30.04 -30.46 -2.71
N TYR A 660 30.88 -29.45 -2.53
CA TYR A 660 32.24 -29.66 -2.02
C TYR A 660 32.24 -30.27 -0.63
N GLY A 661 33.13 -31.25 -0.41
CA GLY A 661 33.16 -32.06 0.81
C GLY A 661 32.04 -33.11 0.94
N LYS A 662 31.21 -33.27 -0.11
CA LYS A 662 30.16 -34.30 -0.22
C LYS A 662 30.34 -35.20 -1.45
N VAL A 663 31.51 -35.16 -2.06
CA VAL A 663 31.89 -36.06 -3.15
C VAL A 663 31.93 -37.49 -2.60
N PRO A 664 31.17 -38.44 -3.18
CA PRO A 664 31.30 -39.85 -2.84
C PRO A 664 32.75 -40.32 -2.99
N GLU A 665 33.21 -41.20 -2.09
CA GLU A 665 34.52 -41.83 -2.25
C GLU A 665 34.61 -42.52 -3.62
N GLU A 666 35.77 -42.39 -4.26
CA GLU A 666 36.02 -42.98 -5.57
C GLU A 666 35.92 -44.51 -5.47
N LYS A 667 34.91 -45.08 -6.13
CA LYS A 667 34.68 -46.54 -6.10
C LYS A 667 35.73 -47.32 -6.89
N TYR A 668 36.46 -46.66 -7.78
CA TYR A 668 37.32 -47.30 -8.78
C TYR A 668 38.79 -47.07 -8.47
N LYS A 669 39.61 -48.09 -8.70
CA LYS A 669 41.08 -47.96 -8.68
C LYS A 669 41.56 -47.55 -10.06
N PHE A 670 42.51 -46.63 -10.11
CA PHE A 670 43.01 -46.09 -11.36
C PHE A 670 44.52 -45.81 -11.27
N THR A 671 45.17 -45.77 -12.43
CA THR A 671 46.57 -45.35 -12.59
C THR A 671 46.65 -44.22 -13.59
N LYS A 672 47.56 -43.28 -13.37
CA LYS A 672 47.72 -42.13 -14.25
C LYS A 672 48.20 -42.59 -15.63
N TYR A 673 47.46 -42.24 -16.67
CA TYR A 673 47.87 -42.58 -18.03
C TYR A 673 49.08 -41.71 -18.41
N THR A 674 50.17 -42.36 -18.80
CA THR A 674 51.36 -41.68 -19.29
C THR A 674 51.53 -42.10 -20.74
N LYS A 675 51.28 -41.18 -21.67
CA LYS A 675 51.44 -41.43 -23.10
C LYS A 675 52.93 -41.71 -23.36
N ALA A 676 53.25 -42.92 -23.80
CA ALA A 676 54.61 -43.36 -24.09
C ALA A 676 55.25 -42.56 -25.23
#